data_AF-A0A365H357-F1
#
_entry.id   AF-A0A365H357-F1
#
_cell.length_a   1.000
_cell.length_b   1.000
_cell.length_c   1.000
_cell.angle_alpha   90.00
_cell.angle_beta   90.00
_cell.angle_gamma   90.00
#
_symmetry.space_group_name_H-M   'P 1'
#
loop_
_entity.id
_entity.type
_entity.pdbx_description
1 polymer ?
#
loop_
_entity_poly.entity_id
_entity_poly.type
_entity_poly.pdbx_seq_one_letter_code
_entity_poly.pdbx_strand_id
1 'polypeptide(L)'
;MAARTPGQEGTGRPPGEVEIDGGPEHPTEPFARVTGAEPPSGPARNGRVGGTPEFSPWQRSHAVWHRGGVDWVRPAAGDTPVASAAPAPSRPRIRPPRLARTPLILGTATVVLAAVGLYAVLDDGHEARPPAPGATRADRLFALDPAAADGRVQDLAAVAVAGPVAVAAGSETGGGGDRAWFLSTADGGRVWRAARVQAPGGAEAPPGEHPRLLAGGPGGWVALGGSPEAAGSVTAGWVGGDAVTWTRVDLGPAFAGGTVHGLAATGTGFVAVGAAGGTAAAWTSGDGRAWQRAAPPGGVRLDRVAASGAVAVATGMTTRRTTRTVRRGNRNRKVAVTVQEPALWRSADGGRTWTRGAVPQDQGARGALRGPVAGPGGFSLAREAERATGRGRARKVTRYAVAFRSADGAAWAPAGQIGSADYAGLDRLAGSAAGLAALIRVGGGRLALLRSPDGRSWQRAPEDVAEPDPSGLAVLPAGPVLAGRQGDDARLTIAGTGDVDVARIPGAIRPERTIAALVPAGRRLVAVGGSGGDAAIWTAPDGRAWARVQGGELGGDGRQTLTGAVAGPQGWLAVGRHDGDPARPLARTSTDGATWAPAPGFPGEPGSAPRAAAHGPAGYVVVGTAGGAGAGWHSADLRTWTRGTGDFGTGARPLGVAAVPAGPGGYAAVGAFTRDGKATPGVWTSPDGRAWTAGTAPGLPAGAESGELTRVAAHGGVLVALGHAVQAGQNVPFVAVSADAGRTWQAQPLPGGGRATAIVATSRGFVVTGATGAPGAGDAALWSSVDGRAWRQVRPRGTHLDGPGDQWFTAAAPLGGELVLTGVTVDARGEAPTLWRTTLP
;
A
#
# COMPACT_ATOMS: atom_id res chain seq x y z
N MET A 1 -20.65 54.08 -53.52
CA MET A 1 -19.32 53.40 -53.55
C MET A 1 -19.61 51.94 -53.18
N ALA A 2 -19.58 50.93 -54.06
CA ALA A 2 -18.60 50.55 -55.09
C ALA A 2 -17.23 50.19 -54.47
N ALA A 3 -16.64 49.00 -54.65
CA ALA A 3 -17.08 47.74 -55.32
C ALA A 3 -16.33 46.53 -54.66
N ARG A 4 -16.34 45.25 -55.11
CA ARG A 4 -16.80 44.55 -56.34
C ARG A 4 -17.01 43.03 -56.07
N THR A 5 -17.61 42.32 -57.02
CA THR A 5 -17.80 40.84 -57.12
C THR A 5 -17.34 40.36 -58.53
N PRO A 6 -17.43 39.07 -58.96
CA PRO A 6 -17.64 37.78 -58.26
C PRO A 6 -16.53 36.72 -58.59
N GLY A 7 -16.76 35.43 -58.27
CA GLY A 7 -15.86 34.30 -58.57
C GLY A 7 -16.13 33.57 -59.90
N GLN A 8 -15.72 32.29 -60.02
CA GLN A 8 -16.08 31.40 -61.14
C GLN A 8 -16.08 29.91 -60.74
N GLU A 9 -16.84 29.08 -61.48
CA GLU A 9 -17.02 27.63 -61.30
C GLU A 9 -16.27 26.80 -62.39
N GLY A 10 -16.26 25.47 -62.25
CA GLY A 10 -15.83 24.52 -63.30
C GLY A 10 -15.42 23.14 -62.72
N THR A 11 -16.32 22.17 -62.52
CA THR A 11 -16.91 21.21 -63.49
C THR A 11 -15.91 20.25 -64.16
N GLY A 12 -16.01 18.93 -63.89
CA GLY A 12 -15.32 17.87 -64.65
C GLY A 12 -15.41 16.47 -64.02
N ARG A 13 -15.83 15.46 -64.80
CA ARG A 13 -15.86 14.01 -64.46
C ARG A 13 -15.79 13.17 -65.78
N PRO A 14 -15.71 11.82 -65.70
CA PRO A 14 -14.58 10.97 -66.15
C PRO A 14 -14.48 10.71 -67.68
N PRO A 15 -13.35 10.15 -68.17
CA PRO A 15 -13.18 8.69 -68.43
C PRO A 15 -12.03 8.06 -67.59
N GLY A 16 -11.51 6.85 -67.79
CA GLY A 16 -11.80 5.72 -68.72
C GLY A 16 -10.67 5.43 -69.75
N GLU A 17 -10.37 4.21 -70.21
CA GLU A 17 -10.89 2.87 -69.84
C GLU A 17 -9.90 1.72 -70.27
N VAL A 18 -9.78 0.65 -69.46
CA VAL A 18 -9.41 -0.79 -69.69
C VAL A 18 -8.37 -1.30 -70.73
N GLU A 19 -7.40 -2.11 -70.25
CA GLU A 19 -6.86 -3.39 -70.82
C GLU A 19 -6.21 -4.15 -69.61
N ILE A 20 -6.41 -5.44 -69.26
CA ILE A 20 -6.40 -6.77 -69.94
C ILE A 20 -4.94 -7.15 -70.33
N ASP A 21 -4.35 -8.32 -70.02
CA ASP A 21 -4.84 -9.67 -69.61
C ASP A 21 -3.88 -10.41 -68.63
N GLY A 22 -4.20 -11.65 -68.21
CA GLY A 22 -3.20 -12.70 -67.90
C GLY A 22 -3.06 -13.21 -66.46
N GLY A 23 -3.49 -14.46 -66.22
CA GLY A 23 -3.17 -15.27 -65.02
C GLY A 23 -2.01 -16.26 -65.27
N PRO A 24 -1.95 -17.46 -64.62
CA PRO A 24 -2.97 -18.08 -63.76
C PRO A 24 -2.43 -18.83 -62.50
N GLU A 25 -3.33 -19.58 -61.84
CA GLU A 25 -3.14 -20.70 -60.87
C GLU A 25 -2.54 -20.36 -59.46
N HIS A 26 -3.14 -20.65 -58.29
CA HIS A 26 -3.97 -21.74 -57.70
C HIS A 26 -3.16 -22.69 -56.77
N PRO A 27 -3.74 -23.36 -55.74
CA PRO A 27 -5.02 -23.11 -55.03
C PRO A 27 -5.06 -23.38 -53.47
N THR A 28 -6.14 -22.88 -52.84
CA THR A 28 -6.98 -23.48 -51.75
C THR A 28 -6.48 -23.89 -50.33
N GLU A 29 -7.40 -23.69 -49.37
CA GLU A 29 -7.56 -24.34 -48.05
C GLU A 29 -8.24 -25.75 -48.21
N PRO A 30 -9.14 -26.28 -47.34
CA PRO A 30 -9.19 -26.45 -45.86
C PRO A 30 -9.41 -27.95 -45.43
N PHE A 31 -10.02 -28.22 -44.25
CA PHE A 31 -10.48 -29.53 -43.70
C PHE A 31 -9.39 -30.52 -43.16
N ALA A 32 -9.67 -31.54 -42.31
CA ALA A 32 -10.63 -31.70 -41.20
C ALA A 32 -10.37 -32.98 -40.33
N ARG A 33 -11.10 -33.08 -39.20
CA ARG A 33 -11.52 -34.26 -38.39
C ARG A 33 -10.98 -35.71 -38.68
N VAL A 34 -10.46 -36.32 -37.59
CA VAL A 34 -10.90 -37.63 -36.97
C VAL A 34 -10.21 -38.98 -37.30
N THR A 35 -9.93 -39.76 -36.23
CA THR A 35 -9.62 -41.22 -36.06
C THR A 35 -8.26 -41.84 -36.45
N GLY A 36 -7.84 -42.84 -35.63
CA GLY A 36 -6.72 -43.79 -35.85
C GLY A 36 -5.42 -43.44 -35.10
N ALA A 37 -4.63 -44.37 -34.52
CA ALA A 37 -4.79 -45.82 -34.28
C ALA A 37 -3.91 -46.29 -33.07
N GLU A 38 -3.72 -47.61 -32.89
CA GLU A 38 -3.21 -48.27 -31.66
C GLU A 38 -1.68 -48.16 -31.34
N PRO A 39 -1.25 -48.47 -30.09
CA PRO A 39 0.14 -48.43 -29.64
C PRO A 39 0.86 -49.81 -29.64
N PRO A 40 2.22 -49.84 -29.61
CA PRO A 40 2.98 -51.08 -29.41
C PRO A 40 3.29 -51.39 -27.93
N SER A 41 3.04 -52.64 -27.56
CA SER A 41 3.37 -53.36 -26.32
C SER A 41 4.75 -53.10 -25.70
N GLY A 42 4.81 -53.06 -24.37
CA GLY A 42 6.03 -53.37 -23.58
C GLY A 42 6.14 -54.85 -23.20
N PRO A 43 7.21 -55.28 -22.50
CA PRO A 43 7.37 -56.64 -21.99
C PRO A 43 6.77 -56.82 -20.60
N ALA A 44 6.29 -58.03 -20.29
CA ALA A 44 5.78 -58.41 -18.97
C ALA A 44 6.27 -59.80 -18.57
N ARG A 45 6.40 -60.06 -17.25
CA ARG A 45 5.68 -61.17 -16.57
C ARG A 45 6.01 -61.36 -15.07
N ASN A 46 4.94 -61.73 -14.35
CA ASN A 46 4.86 -62.68 -13.23
C ASN A 46 5.58 -62.39 -11.89
N GLY A 47 4.77 -62.26 -10.84
CA GLY A 47 5.16 -62.36 -9.43
C GLY A 47 3.94 -62.27 -8.50
N ARG A 48 3.31 -63.40 -8.16
CA ARG A 48 2.25 -63.48 -7.13
C ARG A 48 2.87 -63.75 -5.75
N VAL A 49 2.07 -63.49 -4.70
CA VAL A 49 2.24 -63.82 -3.26
C VAL A 49 2.79 -62.68 -2.39
N GLY A 50 2.18 -62.52 -1.20
CA GLY A 50 2.71 -61.69 -0.11
C GLY A 50 1.97 -60.37 0.11
N GLY A 51 0.77 -60.42 0.71
CA GLY A 51 0.13 -59.21 1.22
C GLY A 51 0.81 -58.73 2.51
N THR A 52 1.66 -57.71 2.43
CA THR A 52 2.10 -56.95 3.60
C THR A 52 1.08 -55.86 3.93
N PRO A 53 0.78 -55.58 5.21
CA PRO A 53 -0.18 -54.56 5.57
C PRO A 53 0.36 -53.17 5.21
N GLU A 54 -0.46 -52.36 4.52
CA GLU A 54 -0.11 -50.96 4.28
C GLU A 54 -0.01 -50.22 5.62
N PHE A 55 1.21 -49.86 6.01
CA PHE A 55 1.43 -49.01 7.16
C PHE A 55 0.63 -47.70 7.00
N SER A 56 -0.21 -47.37 7.97
CA SER A 56 -0.94 -46.11 8.02
C SER A 56 0.04 -44.92 7.90
N PRO A 57 -0.42 -43.73 7.47
CA PRO A 57 0.43 -42.53 7.43
C PRO A 57 1.14 -42.25 8.77
N TRP A 58 0.48 -42.56 9.89
CA TRP A 58 1.03 -42.48 11.24
C TRP A 58 2.17 -43.47 11.49
N GLN A 59 2.06 -44.73 11.07
CA GLN A 59 3.13 -45.72 11.20
C GLN A 59 4.33 -45.40 10.29
N ARG A 60 4.08 -44.90 9.06
CA ARG A 60 5.15 -44.39 8.18
C ARG A 60 5.87 -43.19 8.80
N SER A 61 5.14 -42.25 9.40
CA SER A 61 5.71 -41.12 10.16
C SER A 61 6.56 -41.63 11.36
N HIS A 62 6.01 -42.51 12.19
CA HIS A 62 6.68 -43.09 13.36
C HIS A 62 8.03 -43.75 13.01
N ALA A 63 8.08 -44.51 11.91
CA ALA A 63 9.29 -45.16 11.42
C ALA A 63 10.37 -44.20 10.85
N VAL A 64 10.04 -42.93 10.63
CA VAL A 64 10.98 -41.85 10.31
C VAL A 64 11.49 -41.18 11.60
N TRP A 65 10.60 -40.87 12.57
CA TRP A 65 11.00 -40.21 13.82
C TRP A 65 11.90 -41.07 14.72
N HIS A 66 11.61 -42.37 14.88
CA HIS A 66 12.53 -43.31 15.56
C HIS A 66 13.92 -43.33 14.89
N ARG A 67 13.96 -43.24 13.55
CA ARG A 67 15.22 -43.24 12.79
C ARG A 67 15.99 -41.92 12.92
N GLY A 68 15.34 -40.87 13.41
CA GLY A 68 15.95 -39.63 13.88
C GLY A 68 16.23 -39.60 15.40
N GLY A 69 16.00 -40.70 16.13
CA GLY A 69 16.24 -40.80 17.58
C GLY A 69 15.23 -40.08 18.46
N VAL A 70 14.00 -39.86 17.99
CA VAL A 70 12.95 -39.12 18.73
C VAL A 70 11.80 -40.06 19.13
N ASP A 71 11.91 -40.63 20.33
CA ASP A 71 10.95 -41.58 20.89
C ASP A 71 9.90 -40.85 21.75
N TRP A 72 8.64 -40.82 21.29
CA TRP A 72 7.55 -40.13 21.97
C TRP A 72 6.88 -40.99 23.04
N VAL A 73 7.50 -41.07 24.22
CA VAL A 73 6.86 -41.65 25.42
C VAL A 73 5.67 -40.78 25.85
N ARG A 74 4.46 -41.35 25.85
CA ARG A 74 3.31 -40.75 26.53
C ARG A 74 3.47 -40.91 28.05
N PRO A 75 3.39 -39.85 28.86
CA PRO A 75 3.17 -40.00 30.29
C PRO A 75 1.81 -40.66 30.53
N ALA A 76 1.77 -41.70 31.35
CA ALA A 76 0.53 -42.18 31.94
C ALA A 76 0.05 -41.19 33.02
N ALA A 77 -1.24 -41.23 33.37
CA ALA A 77 -1.75 -40.47 34.51
C ALA A 77 -1.27 -41.11 35.82
N GLY A 78 -0.52 -40.37 36.62
CA GLY A 78 -0.02 -40.81 37.93
C GLY A 78 0.77 -39.73 38.66
N ASP A 79 0.45 -39.57 39.94
CA ASP A 79 1.20 -38.97 41.06
C ASP A 79 1.77 -37.54 40.94
N THR A 80 1.28 -36.66 41.82
CA THR A 80 1.77 -35.29 42.05
C THR A 80 2.89 -35.24 43.10
N PRO A 81 4.10 -34.76 42.76
CA PRO A 81 5.13 -34.42 43.75
C PRO A 81 4.79 -33.11 44.47
N VAL A 82 4.95 -33.08 45.80
CA VAL A 82 4.78 -31.86 46.60
C VAL A 82 5.91 -30.88 46.32
N ALA A 83 5.58 -29.61 46.09
CA ALA A 83 6.56 -28.56 45.82
C ALA A 83 7.37 -28.19 47.07
N SER A 84 8.69 -28.37 47.01
CA SER A 84 9.61 -27.83 48.01
C SER A 84 9.91 -26.35 47.73
N ALA A 85 9.83 -25.50 48.74
CA ALA A 85 9.94 -24.05 48.58
C ALA A 85 11.41 -23.56 48.61
N ALA A 86 11.80 -22.80 47.58
CA ALA A 86 13.07 -22.05 47.55
C ALA A 86 12.84 -20.56 47.86
N PRO A 87 13.81 -19.86 48.47
CA PRO A 87 13.58 -18.54 49.08
C PRO A 87 13.49 -17.37 48.09
N ALA A 88 12.70 -16.36 48.45
CA ALA A 88 12.51 -15.15 47.65
C ALA A 88 13.68 -14.15 47.75
N PRO A 89 14.03 -13.41 46.66
CA PRO A 89 15.11 -12.43 46.66
C PRO A 89 14.77 -11.16 47.44
N SER A 90 15.74 -10.65 48.22
CA SER A 90 15.59 -9.46 49.07
C SER A 90 15.63 -8.16 48.27
N ARG A 91 14.67 -7.26 48.51
CA ARG A 91 14.66 -5.89 47.96
C ARG A 91 15.42 -4.93 48.91
N PRO A 92 16.27 -4.01 48.40
CA PRO A 92 16.90 -2.99 49.21
C PRO A 92 15.88 -1.94 49.70
N ARG A 93 16.06 -1.44 50.92
CA ARG A 93 15.21 -0.40 51.53
C ARG A 93 15.83 0.99 51.34
N ILE A 94 15.14 1.88 50.63
CA ILE A 94 15.46 3.32 50.60
C ILE A 94 14.59 4.04 51.65
N ARG A 95 15.20 4.94 52.45
CA ARG A 95 14.49 5.76 53.45
C ARG A 95 14.16 7.14 52.87
N PRO A 96 12.93 7.66 53.04
CA PRO A 96 12.66 9.09 52.83
C PRO A 96 13.14 9.93 54.04
N PRO A 97 13.59 11.18 53.84
CA PRO A 97 13.90 12.10 54.94
C PRO A 97 12.64 12.65 55.60
N ARG A 98 12.78 13.10 56.86
CA ARG A 98 11.72 13.81 57.62
C ARG A 98 11.94 15.31 57.53
N LEU A 99 10.86 16.08 57.36
CA LEU A 99 10.80 17.50 57.75
C LEU A 99 9.50 17.77 58.51
N ALA A 100 9.49 18.84 59.32
CA ALA A 100 8.63 18.97 60.49
C ALA A 100 7.26 19.64 60.22
N ARG A 101 6.35 19.48 61.19
CA ARG A 101 5.10 20.25 61.33
C ARG A 101 5.16 21.08 62.61
N THR A 102 4.75 22.34 62.52
CA THR A 102 4.24 23.13 63.66
C THR A 102 3.14 24.09 63.13
N PRO A 103 2.13 24.45 63.93
CA PRO A 103 0.87 25.01 63.41
C PRO A 103 0.70 26.53 63.64
N LEU A 104 -0.35 27.09 63.04
CA LEU A 104 -1.04 28.29 63.55
C LEU A 104 -2.57 28.13 63.37
N ILE A 105 -3.35 28.97 64.07
CA ILE A 105 -4.77 28.76 64.40
C ILE A 105 -5.57 30.07 64.18
N LEU A 106 -6.84 29.95 63.77
CA LEU A 106 -7.85 31.02 63.58
C LEU A 106 -7.53 32.05 62.46
N GLY A 107 -8.53 32.66 61.81
CA GLY A 107 -9.98 32.47 61.91
C GLY A 107 -10.78 33.48 61.07
N THR A 108 -12.09 33.26 60.93
CA THR A 108 -13.12 34.15 60.32
C THR A 108 -12.93 34.60 58.86
N ALA A 109 -13.94 34.89 58.04
CA ALA A 109 -15.33 34.44 57.84
C ALA A 109 -16.05 35.54 57.04
N THR A 110 -16.57 35.22 55.85
CA THR A 110 -17.62 36.02 55.20
C THR A 110 -18.48 35.11 54.34
N VAL A 111 -19.80 35.32 54.38
CA VAL A 111 -20.80 34.53 53.65
C VAL A 111 -21.53 35.45 52.68
N VAL A 112 -21.73 34.96 51.44
CA VAL A 112 -22.80 35.46 50.56
C VAL A 112 -23.53 34.24 50.02
N LEU A 113 -24.86 34.21 50.23
CA LEU A 113 -25.74 33.11 49.83
C LEU A 113 -26.80 33.62 48.85
N ALA A 114 -26.93 32.95 47.70
CA ALA A 114 -28.12 32.91 46.86
C ALA A 114 -28.08 31.56 46.10
N ALA A 115 -28.82 30.56 46.58
CA ALA A 115 -30.10 30.16 46.00
C ALA A 115 -29.95 29.66 44.55
N VAL A 116 -29.53 28.40 44.31
CA VAL A 116 -30.25 27.12 44.57
C VAL A 116 -31.54 26.98 43.75
N GLY A 117 -31.52 26.04 42.82
CA GLY A 117 -32.66 25.59 42.01
C GLY A 117 -32.49 24.11 41.64
N LEU A 118 -32.18 23.27 42.64
CA LEU A 118 -31.93 21.85 42.45
C LEU A 118 -33.25 21.08 42.31
N TYR A 119 -33.45 20.41 41.18
CA TYR A 119 -34.33 19.25 41.10
C TYR A 119 -33.51 18.06 40.60
N ALA A 120 -33.42 17.04 41.47
CA ALA A 120 -32.76 15.77 41.20
C ALA A 120 -33.67 14.63 41.70
N VAL A 121 -33.34 13.39 41.32
CA VAL A 121 -34.08 12.17 41.65
C VAL A 121 -35.43 12.03 40.92
N LEU A 122 -35.35 11.60 39.67
CA LEU A 122 -35.95 10.32 39.25
C LEU A 122 -34.91 9.59 38.38
N ASP A 123 -33.89 9.05 39.04
CA ASP A 123 -32.97 8.07 38.44
C ASP A 123 -33.50 6.68 38.79
N ASP A 124 -34.41 6.17 37.94
CA ASP A 124 -35.06 4.87 38.17
C ASP A 124 -34.03 3.74 38.07
N GLY A 125 -33.92 2.95 39.15
CA GLY A 125 -32.79 2.07 39.42
C GLY A 125 -32.37 1.18 38.26
N HIS A 126 -31.38 1.63 37.50
CA HIS A 126 -30.65 0.80 36.56
C HIS A 126 -29.39 0.30 37.28
N GLU A 127 -29.34 -1.01 37.55
CA GLU A 127 -28.10 -1.67 37.92
C GLU A 127 -27.00 -1.23 36.96
N ALA A 128 -25.83 -0.85 37.50
CA ALA A 128 -24.71 -0.35 36.70
C ALA A 128 -24.26 -1.44 35.73
N ARG A 129 -24.80 -1.42 34.50
CA ARG A 129 -24.56 -2.45 33.49
C ARG A 129 -23.05 -2.66 33.35
N PRO A 130 -22.57 -3.92 33.38
CA PRO A 130 -21.17 -4.18 33.15
C PRO A 130 -20.78 -3.55 31.81
N PRO A 131 -19.63 -2.84 31.73
CA PRO A 131 -19.24 -2.14 30.51
C PRO A 131 -19.25 -3.13 29.34
N ALA A 132 -19.87 -2.73 28.23
CA ALA A 132 -20.01 -3.58 27.06
C ALA A 132 -18.64 -4.16 26.68
N PRO A 133 -18.51 -5.49 26.47
CA PRO A 133 -17.22 -6.10 26.22
C PRO A 133 -16.57 -5.46 24.99
N GLY A 134 -15.24 -5.32 25.03
CA GLY A 134 -14.47 -4.75 23.93
C GLY A 134 -14.64 -5.54 22.62
N ALA A 135 -14.21 -4.94 21.51
CA ALA A 135 -14.25 -5.61 20.23
C ALA A 135 -13.34 -6.84 20.23
N THR A 136 -13.82 -7.93 19.63
CA THR A 136 -13.04 -9.16 19.45
C THR A 136 -12.20 -9.04 18.18
N ARG A 137 -10.91 -9.38 18.25
CA ARG A 137 -10.04 -9.45 17.07
C ARG A 137 -10.47 -10.66 16.22
N ALA A 138 -10.81 -10.41 14.96
CA ALA A 138 -11.69 -11.28 14.16
C ALA A 138 -10.98 -12.03 13.02
N ASP A 139 -9.63 -12.10 13.03
CA ASP A 139 -8.79 -12.79 12.02
C ASP A 139 -9.22 -14.24 11.71
N ARG A 140 -9.80 -14.92 12.70
CA ARG A 140 -10.29 -16.32 12.63
C ARG A 140 -11.77 -16.44 12.23
N LEU A 141 -12.54 -15.36 12.36
CA LEU A 141 -13.95 -15.29 11.95
C LEU A 141 -14.04 -14.94 10.47
N PHE A 142 -13.27 -13.93 10.06
CA PHE A 142 -13.07 -13.57 8.65
C PHE A 142 -11.83 -14.31 8.11
N ALA A 143 -11.98 -15.64 8.03
CA ALA A 143 -10.96 -16.54 7.50
C ALA A 143 -10.63 -16.23 6.04
N LEU A 144 -9.36 -16.39 5.67
CA LEU A 144 -8.87 -16.21 4.30
C LEU A 144 -9.26 -17.39 3.41
N ASP A 145 -9.06 -17.23 2.10
CA ASP A 145 -8.80 -18.38 1.23
C ASP A 145 -7.33 -18.83 1.43
N PRO A 146 -7.03 -20.12 1.67
CA PRO A 146 -5.66 -20.62 1.70
C PRO A 146 -4.94 -20.61 0.34
N ALA A 147 -5.66 -20.41 -0.78
CA ALA A 147 -5.12 -20.41 -2.13
C ALA A 147 -5.04 -19.01 -2.78
N ALA A 148 -5.59 -17.97 -2.14
CA ALA A 148 -5.46 -16.59 -2.62
C ALA A 148 -4.04 -16.03 -2.38
N ALA A 149 -3.74 -14.93 -3.06
CA ALA A 149 -2.57 -14.09 -2.77
C ALA A 149 -2.76 -13.33 -1.43
N ASP A 150 -1.91 -12.33 -1.17
CA ASP A 150 -2.10 -11.45 -0.01
C ASP A 150 -2.97 -10.21 -0.32
N GLY A 151 -3.15 -9.85 -1.59
CA GLY A 151 -3.97 -8.70 -2.02
C GLY A 151 -3.33 -7.34 -1.83
N ARG A 152 -2.01 -7.29 -1.66
CA ARG A 152 -1.23 -6.07 -1.46
C ARG A 152 -0.10 -5.98 -2.48
N VAL A 153 0.47 -4.78 -2.61
CA VAL A 153 1.65 -4.55 -3.44
C VAL A 153 2.81 -4.15 -2.52
N GLN A 154 3.92 -4.89 -2.57
CA GLN A 154 5.13 -4.58 -1.81
C GLN A 154 6.32 -4.25 -2.73
N ASP A 155 7.17 -3.32 -2.29
CA ASP A 155 8.39 -2.96 -3.00
C ASP A 155 9.54 -2.69 -2.02
N LEU A 156 10.61 -3.48 -2.11
CA LEU A 156 11.82 -3.29 -1.31
C LEU A 156 12.73 -2.24 -1.96
N ALA A 157 12.35 -0.97 -1.81
CA ALA A 157 13.01 0.20 -2.39
C ALA A 157 14.54 0.30 -2.11
N ALA A 158 15.03 -0.23 -0.99
CA ALA A 158 16.45 -0.17 -0.62
C ALA A 158 16.93 -1.44 0.11
N VAL A 159 18.24 -1.72 0.01
CA VAL A 159 18.95 -2.71 0.83
C VAL A 159 20.35 -2.19 1.19
N ALA A 160 20.79 -2.42 2.42
CA ALA A 160 22.10 -1.99 2.93
C ALA A 160 22.68 -3.03 3.92
N VAL A 161 24.00 -3.01 4.10
CA VAL A 161 24.76 -4.00 4.91
C VAL A 161 25.71 -3.29 5.86
N ALA A 162 25.73 -3.73 7.13
CA ALA A 162 26.71 -3.33 8.14
C ALA A 162 27.24 -4.58 8.87
N GLY A 163 28.49 -4.96 8.61
CA GLY A 163 29.06 -6.19 9.14
C GLY A 163 28.30 -7.45 8.63
N PRO A 164 27.85 -8.35 9.51
CA PRO A 164 27.05 -9.51 9.13
C PRO A 164 25.55 -9.18 8.95
N VAL A 165 25.12 -7.97 9.33
CA VAL A 165 23.71 -7.55 9.30
C VAL A 165 23.37 -6.94 7.95
N ALA A 166 22.28 -7.39 7.34
CA ALA A 166 21.64 -6.68 6.23
C ALA A 166 20.22 -6.27 6.61
N VAL A 167 19.78 -5.14 6.06
CA VAL A 167 18.39 -4.70 6.11
C VAL A 167 17.94 -4.37 4.69
N ALA A 168 16.76 -4.86 4.32
CA ALA A 168 15.98 -4.35 3.20
C ALA A 168 14.83 -3.50 3.75
N ALA A 169 14.52 -2.39 3.09
CA ALA A 169 13.50 -1.42 3.49
C ALA A 169 12.63 -1.03 2.30
N GLY A 170 11.35 -0.81 2.55
CA GLY A 170 10.36 -0.52 1.52
C GLY A 170 8.97 -0.28 2.09
N SER A 171 7.95 -0.44 1.26
CA SER A 171 6.55 -0.31 1.66
C SER A 171 5.72 -1.54 1.28
N GLU A 172 4.64 -1.75 2.04
CA GLU A 172 3.51 -2.59 1.69
C GLU A 172 2.29 -1.67 1.54
N THR A 173 1.53 -1.82 0.45
CA THR A 173 0.48 -0.89 0.04
C THR A 173 -0.80 -1.61 -0.37
N GLY A 174 -1.93 -0.90 -0.26
CA GLY A 174 -3.26 -1.48 -0.50
C GLY A 174 -3.83 -2.23 0.70
N GLY A 175 -5.17 -2.22 0.82
CA GLY A 175 -5.93 -2.88 1.89
C GLY A 175 -5.72 -2.26 3.28
N GLY A 176 -6.70 -1.54 3.83
CA GLY A 176 -6.60 -0.99 5.21
C GLY A 176 -5.69 0.23 5.38
N GLY A 177 -4.48 0.22 4.80
CA GLY A 177 -3.55 1.34 4.76
C GLY A 177 -2.12 0.95 4.35
N ASP A 178 -1.38 1.91 3.78
CA ASP A 178 0.04 1.77 3.42
C ASP A 178 0.94 1.79 4.66
N ARG A 179 1.98 0.93 4.71
CA ARG A 179 2.97 0.94 5.80
C ARG A 179 4.42 0.94 5.33
N ALA A 180 5.27 1.61 6.11
CA ALA A 180 6.71 1.37 6.09
C ALA A 180 7.02 -0.06 6.57
N TRP A 181 7.97 -0.71 5.91
CA TRP A 181 8.28 -2.12 6.13
C TRP A 181 9.79 -2.39 5.98
N PHE A 182 10.29 -3.28 6.83
CA PHE A 182 11.71 -3.61 6.93
C PHE A 182 11.88 -5.11 7.16
N LEU A 183 12.78 -5.72 6.39
CA LEU A 183 13.26 -7.09 6.57
C LEU A 183 14.72 -7.04 6.98
N SER A 184 15.11 -7.84 7.97
CA SER A 184 16.48 -7.85 8.50
C SER A 184 17.02 -9.27 8.65
N THR A 185 18.34 -9.40 8.53
CA THR A 185 19.10 -10.63 8.78
C THR A 185 20.36 -10.26 9.56
N ALA A 186 20.79 -11.11 10.49
CA ALA A 186 21.99 -10.90 11.32
C ALA A 186 23.04 -12.02 11.14
N ASP A 187 22.74 -13.05 10.36
CA ASP A 187 23.54 -14.26 10.20
C ASP A 187 24.15 -14.39 8.79
N GLY A 188 24.29 -13.26 8.09
CA GLY A 188 24.80 -13.20 6.72
C GLY A 188 23.79 -13.60 5.64
N GLY A 189 22.49 -13.50 5.91
CA GLY A 189 21.43 -13.70 4.91
C GLY A 189 20.74 -15.07 4.94
N ARG A 190 20.98 -15.89 5.97
CA ARG A 190 20.40 -17.25 6.08
C ARG A 190 19.00 -17.22 6.68
N VAL A 191 18.81 -16.42 7.73
CA VAL A 191 17.50 -16.18 8.35
C VAL A 191 17.15 -14.70 8.25
N TRP A 192 15.96 -14.44 7.69
CA TRP A 192 15.36 -13.11 7.60
C TRP A 192 14.18 -12.97 8.55
N ARG A 193 13.93 -11.76 9.03
CA ARG A 193 12.90 -11.41 10.01
C ARG A 193 12.25 -10.08 9.65
N ALA A 194 10.93 -10.00 9.73
CA ALA A 194 10.23 -8.72 9.69
C ALA A 194 10.51 -7.93 10.96
N ALA A 195 10.79 -6.63 10.82
CA ALA A 195 11.01 -5.74 11.94
C ALA A 195 9.70 -5.10 12.44
N ARG A 196 9.65 -4.71 13.72
CA ARG A 196 8.57 -3.82 14.22
C ARG A 196 8.88 -2.38 13.83
N VAL A 197 7.87 -1.67 13.35
CA VAL A 197 7.89 -0.21 13.17
C VAL A 197 6.96 0.41 14.21
N GLN A 198 7.35 1.54 14.80
CA GLN A 198 6.59 2.24 15.85
C GLN A 198 6.80 3.76 15.77
N ALA A 199 5.89 4.54 16.33
CA ALA A 199 6.06 5.98 16.56
C ALA A 199 6.90 6.25 17.85
N PRO A 200 7.32 7.50 18.11
CA PRO A 200 7.99 7.85 19.36
C PRO A 200 7.13 7.47 20.58
N GLY A 201 7.78 6.97 21.63
CA GLY A 201 7.09 6.45 22.82
C GLY A 201 6.50 5.03 22.67
N GLY A 202 6.58 4.40 21.48
CA GLY A 202 6.11 3.02 21.26
C GLY A 202 4.64 2.88 20.87
N ALA A 203 3.99 3.97 20.46
CA ALA A 203 2.70 3.91 19.76
C ALA A 203 2.86 3.33 18.34
N GLU A 204 1.77 3.00 17.65
CA GLU A 204 1.82 2.54 16.26
C GLU A 204 2.35 3.65 15.33
N ALA A 205 3.06 3.29 14.27
CA ALA A 205 3.53 4.27 13.29
C ALA A 205 2.39 4.70 12.35
N PRO A 206 2.30 5.99 11.97
CA PRO A 206 1.26 6.45 11.04
C PRO A 206 1.44 5.83 9.64
N PRO A 207 0.34 5.54 8.92
CA PRO A 207 0.39 4.98 7.58
C PRO A 207 0.80 6.02 6.52
N GLY A 208 1.17 5.55 5.32
CA GLY A 208 1.37 6.38 4.12
C GLY A 208 2.79 6.91 3.86
N GLU A 209 3.72 6.78 4.80
CA GLU A 209 5.13 7.18 4.59
C GLU A 209 5.99 5.97 4.18
N HIS A 210 6.66 6.05 3.02
CA HIS A 210 7.43 4.95 2.45
C HIS A 210 8.95 5.23 2.59
N PRO A 211 9.76 4.33 3.21
CA PRO A 211 11.22 4.46 3.24
C PRO A 211 11.84 4.19 1.85
N ARG A 212 12.81 5.01 1.46
CA ARG A 212 13.44 5.00 0.11
C ARG A 212 14.97 4.96 0.13
N LEU A 213 15.58 5.42 1.20
CA LEU A 213 17.03 5.43 1.42
C LEU A 213 17.31 4.74 2.76
N LEU A 214 18.43 4.04 2.86
CA LEU A 214 18.79 3.21 4.01
C LEU A 214 20.31 3.19 4.22
N ALA A 215 20.77 3.33 5.46
CA ALA A 215 22.16 3.15 5.84
C ALA A 215 22.29 2.55 7.26
N GLY A 216 23.30 1.71 7.45
CA GLY A 216 23.66 1.11 8.74
C GLY A 216 25.14 1.30 9.03
N GLY A 217 25.49 1.43 10.30
CA GLY A 217 26.87 1.57 10.76
C GLY A 217 27.00 1.33 12.27
N PRO A 218 28.16 1.66 12.88
CA PRO A 218 28.42 1.42 14.30
C PRO A 218 27.45 2.13 15.25
N GLY A 219 26.85 3.24 14.82
CA GLY A 219 25.81 3.99 15.57
C GLY A 219 24.38 3.50 15.35
N GLY A 220 24.18 2.33 14.73
CA GLY A 220 22.85 1.81 14.35
C GLY A 220 22.47 2.15 12.92
N TRP A 221 21.16 2.21 12.65
CA TRP A 221 20.58 2.33 11.32
C TRP A 221 19.62 3.51 11.18
N VAL A 222 19.60 4.08 9.97
CA VAL A 222 18.70 5.16 9.54
C VAL A 222 18.09 4.80 8.20
N ALA A 223 16.79 5.06 8.07
CA ALA A 223 16.10 5.15 6.78
C ALA A 223 15.45 6.52 6.61
N LEU A 224 15.34 6.98 5.35
CA LEU A 224 14.72 8.25 4.97
C LEU A 224 13.71 8.03 3.85
N GLY A 225 12.59 8.75 3.87
CA GLY A 225 11.48 8.58 2.93
C GLY A 225 10.33 9.59 3.11
N GLY A 226 9.13 9.26 2.63
CA GLY A 226 7.96 10.13 2.69
C GLY A 226 6.81 9.63 1.81
N SER A 227 5.81 10.48 1.51
CA SER A 227 4.66 10.11 0.65
C SER A 227 5.11 9.58 -0.72
N PRO A 228 4.47 8.52 -1.26
CA PRO A 228 4.72 8.02 -2.62
C PRO A 228 4.60 9.12 -3.69
N GLU A 229 3.65 10.05 -3.54
CA GLU A 229 3.36 11.13 -4.50
C GLU A 229 4.50 12.16 -4.58
N ALA A 230 5.17 12.42 -3.46
CA ALA A 230 6.24 13.40 -3.34
C ALA A 230 7.60 12.76 -3.68
N ALA A 231 7.81 12.40 -4.95
CA ALA A 231 9.02 11.73 -5.42
C ALA A 231 10.31 12.52 -5.10
N GLY A 232 11.25 11.88 -4.41
CA GLY A 232 12.55 12.47 -4.01
C GLY A 232 12.49 13.47 -2.85
N SER A 233 11.29 13.95 -2.47
CA SER A 233 11.07 14.65 -1.20
C SER A 233 11.22 13.67 -0.03
N VAL A 234 11.61 14.19 1.12
CA VAL A 234 11.77 13.42 2.36
C VAL A 234 11.08 14.15 3.51
N THR A 235 10.01 13.54 4.01
CA THR A 235 9.22 14.03 5.16
C THR A 235 9.48 13.20 6.42
N ALA A 236 9.93 11.96 6.24
CA ALA A 236 9.97 10.92 7.26
C ALA A 236 11.37 10.32 7.43
N GLY A 237 11.78 10.12 8.68
CA GLY A 237 12.90 9.26 9.04
C GLY A 237 12.43 8.05 9.84
N TRP A 238 13.24 7.00 9.83
CA TRP A 238 13.14 5.90 10.79
C TRP A 238 14.53 5.60 11.33
N VAL A 239 14.63 5.36 12.64
CA VAL A 239 15.89 5.01 13.31
C VAL A 239 15.76 3.66 14.02
N GLY A 240 16.75 2.78 13.86
CA GLY A 240 16.77 1.44 14.44
C GLY A 240 18.14 1.07 14.97
N GLY A 241 18.24 0.78 16.28
CA GLY A 241 19.52 0.41 16.91
C GLY A 241 19.92 -1.05 16.68
N ASP A 242 18.93 -1.92 16.52
CA ASP A 242 19.03 -3.39 16.51
C ASP A 242 18.65 -4.02 15.17
N ALA A 243 18.33 -3.19 14.16
CA ALA A 243 17.73 -3.54 12.85
C ALA A 243 16.34 -4.22 12.88
N VAL A 244 15.86 -4.70 14.03
CA VAL A 244 14.56 -5.38 14.22
C VAL A 244 13.48 -4.49 14.86
N THR A 245 13.84 -3.32 15.37
CA THR A 245 12.95 -2.32 15.96
C THR A 245 13.23 -0.93 15.40
N TRP A 246 12.26 -0.34 14.70
CA TRP A 246 12.38 0.93 14.00
C TRP A 246 11.42 1.98 14.54
N THR A 247 11.95 3.11 15.00
CA THR A 247 11.13 4.25 15.47
C THR A 247 11.05 5.32 14.38
N ARG A 248 9.85 5.63 13.89
CA ARG A 248 9.54 6.72 12.97
C ARG A 248 9.79 8.08 13.65
N VAL A 249 10.37 9.03 12.95
CA VAL A 249 10.75 10.37 13.44
C VAL A 249 10.51 11.45 12.38
N ASP A 250 10.07 12.63 12.82
CA ASP A 250 10.03 13.83 11.98
C ASP A 250 11.44 14.40 11.79
N LEU A 251 11.77 14.78 10.57
CA LEU A 251 13.11 15.27 10.21
C LEU A 251 13.32 16.78 10.43
N GLY A 252 12.29 17.48 10.88
CA GLY A 252 12.34 18.91 11.21
C GLY A 252 12.60 19.83 10.01
N PRO A 253 12.87 21.13 10.27
CA PRO A 253 13.00 22.14 9.22
C PRO A 253 14.25 22.00 8.35
N ALA A 254 15.22 21.15 8.74
CA ALA A 254 16.48 20.99 8.01
C ALA A 254 16.30 20.52 6.56
N PHE A 255 15.28 19.70 6.29
CA PHE A 255 14.96 19.18 4.96
C PHE A 255 13.90 20.00 4.20
N ALA A 256 13.42 21.12 4.77
CA ALA A 256 12.39 21.94 4.13
C ALA A 256 12.85 22.44 2.74
N GLY A 257 12.03 22.18 1.71
CA GLY A 257 12.34 22.51 0.32
C GLY A 257 13.53 21.75 -0.28
N GLY A 258 13.85 20.56 0.27
CA GLY A 258 14.95 19.71 -0.18
C GLY A 258 14.52 18.34 -0.70
N THR A 259 15.33 17.81 -1.60
CA THR A 259 15.24 16.44 -2.12
C THR A 259 16.54 15.69 -1.81
N VAL A 260 16.43 14.42 -1.41
CA VAL A 260 17.58 13.58 -1.01
C VAL A 260 17.80 12.49 -2.05
N HIS A 261 19.05 12.22 -2.39
CA HIS A 261 19.45 11.29 -3.46
C HIS A 261 20.45 10.20 -3.00
N GLY A 262 21.11 10.43 -1.85
CA GLY A 262 21.94 9.43 -1.20
C GLY A 262 22.01 9.61 0.33
N LEU A 263 22.30 8.52 1.03
CA LEU A 263 22.46 8.43 2.48
C LEU A 263 23.62 7.46 2.77
N ALA A 264 24.47 7.78 3.74
CA ALA A 264 25.55 6.91 4.21
C ALA A 264 25.77 7.04 5.72
N ALA A 265 26.17 5.94 6.35
CA ALA A 265 26.65 5.95 7.74
C ALA A 265 28.15 6.28 7.77
N THR A 266 28.52 7.19 8.66
CA THR A 266 29.90 7.58 8.99
C THR A 266 30.32 6.88 10.29
N GLY A 267 31.57 7.03 10.70
CA GLY A 267 32.06 6.55 11.99
C GLY A 267 31.46 7.24 13.24
N THR A 268 30.71 8.34 13.09
CA THR A 268 30.17 9.14 14.22
C THR A 268 28.72 9.60 14.04
N GLY A 269 27.96 8.96 13.15
CA GLY A 269 26.61 9.37 12.76
C GLY A 269 26.37 9.18 11.25
N PHE A 270 25.50 10.00 10.65
CA PHE A 270 24.99 9.81 9.30
C PHE A 270 25.14 11.07 8.44
N VAL A 271 25.31 10.88 7.14
CA VAL A 271 25.33 11.94 6.12
C VAL A 271 24.36 11.62 4.99
N ALA A 272 23.46 12.55 4.68
CA ALA A 272 22.58 12.51 3.53
C ALA A 272 22.96 13.61 2.53
N VAL A 273 22.71 13.41 1.24
CA VAL A 273 23.06 14.38 0.18
C VAL A 273 21.97 14.49 -0.88
N GLY A 274 21.89 15.65 -1.53
CA GLY A 274 20.86 15.94 -2.51
C GLY A 274 20.90 17.38 -3.03
N ALA A 275 19.73 17.99 -3.16
CA ALA A 275 19.54 19.39 -3.57
C ALA A 275 18.48 20.07 -2.70
N ALA A 276 18.60 21.39 -2.50
CA ALA A 276 17.58 22.18 -1.84
C ALA A 276 17.75 23.68 -2.18
N GLY A 277 16.65 24.37 -2.52
CA GLY A 277 16.72 25.77 -2.96
C GLY A 277 17.59 25.98 -4.23
N GLY A 278 17.55 25.04 -5.17
CA GLY A 278 18.27 25.13 -6.45
C GLY A 278 19.79 24.90 -6.39
N THR A 279 20.34 24.54 -5.23
CA THR A 279 21.77 24.25 -5.03
C THR A 279 21.97 22.90 -4.34
N ALA A 280 23.21 22.39 -4.37
CA ALA A 280 23.57 21.17 -3.67
C ALA A 280 23.35 21.32 -2.16
N ALA A 281 22.93 20.23 -1.53
CA ALA A 281 22.74 20.14 -0.09
C ALA A 281 23.39 18.87 0.46
N ALA A 282 23.92 18.99 1.67
CA ALA A 282 24.29 17.87 2.52
C ALA A 282 23.62 18.05 3.88
N TRP A 283 23.19 16.97 4.51
CA TRP A 283 22.64 16.94 5.86
C TRP A 283 23.46 15.99 6.71
N THR A 284 23.77 16.38 7.94
CA THR A 284 24.51 15.53 8.90
C THR A 284 23.75 15.38 10.20
N SER A 285 23.88 14.22 10.84
CA SER A 285 23.26 13.91 12.13
C SER A 285 24.13 12.95 12.92
N GLY A 286 24.16 13.05 14.24
CA GLY A 286 24.81 12.07 15.11
C GLY A 286 23.96 10.82 15.37
N ASP A 287 22.64 10.98 15.42
CA ASP A 287 21.67 10.01 15.94
C ASP A 287 20.58 9.60 14.93
N GLY A 288 20.59 10.20 13.73
CA GLY A 288 19.56 10.01 12.71
C GLY A 288 18.27 10.81 12.95
N ARG A 289 18.18 11.58 14.04
CA ARG A 289 17.00 12.36 14.45
C ARG A 289 17.22 13.86 14.30
N ALA A 290 18.31 14.38 14.87
CA ALA A 290 18.65 15.78 14.80
C ALA A 290 19.59 16.03 13.60
N TRP A 291 19.10 16.74 12.58
CA TRP A 291 19.83 16.98 11.33
C TRP A 291 20.23 18.45 11.14
N GLN A 292 21.47 18.66 10.67
CA GLN A 292 22.02 19.97 10.32
C GLN A 292 22.34 20.02 8.82
N ARG A 293 21.86 21.05 8.12
CA ARG A 293 22.05 21.22 6.67
C ARG A 293 23.26 22.12 6.38
N ALA A 294 24.11 21.69 5.45
CA ALA A 294 25.21 22.43 4.86
C ALA A 294 25.04 22.55 3.32
N ALA A 295 25.76 23.47 2.70
CA ALA A 295 25.76 23.71 1.25
C ALA A 295 27.15 23.42 0.63
N PRO A 296 27.34 22.28 -0.05
CA PRO A 296 28.60 21.95 -0.74
C PRO A 296 28.96 22.99 -1.82
N PRO A 297 30.20 23.50 -1.86
CA PRO A 297 30.56 24.63 -2.70
C PRO A 297 30.48 24.31 -4.20
N GLY A 298 29.82 25.18 -4.96
CA GLY A 298 29.70 25.09 -6.42
C GLY A 298 28.83 23.94 -6.94
N GLY A 299 28.11 23.22 -6.08
CA GLY A 299 27.22 22.13 -6.48
C GLY A 299 25.82 22.61 -6.87
N VAL A 300 25.27 22.03 -7.94
CA VAL A 300 23.86 22.16 -8.33
C VAL A 300 23.01 21.13 -7.57
N ARG A 301 23.52 19.89 -7.47
CA ARG A 301 22.99 18.79 -6.67
C ARG A 301 24.07 17.74 -6.41
N LEU A 302 23.91 16.98 -5.34
CA LEU A 302 24.65 15.73 -5.11
C LEU A 302 23.73 14.54 -5.39
N ASP A 303 24.20 13.58 -6.19
CA ASP A 303 23.42 12.44 -6.67
C ASP A 303 23.64 11.16 -5.83
N ARG A 304 24.84 10.97 -5.25
CA ARG A 304 25.19 9.84 -4.36
C ARG A 304 26.24 10.24 -3.32
N VAL A 305 26.28 9.52 -2.19
CA VAL A 305 27.32 9.64 -1.14
C VAL A 305 27.73 8.26 -0.63
N ALA A 306 28.99 8.13 -0.22
CA ALA A 306 29.51 7.02 0.57
C ALA A 306 30.46 7.56 1.64
N ALA A 307 30.63 6.83 2.75
CA ALA A 307 31.51 7.24 3.84
C ALA A 307 32.36 6.06 4.35
N SER A 308 33.54 6.38 4.88
CA SER A 308 34.47 5.43 5.50
C SER A 308 35.17 6.14 6.65
N GLY A 309 34.90 5.70 7.89
CA GLY A 309 35.27 6.46 9.08
C GLY A 309 34.65 7.86 9.06
N ALA A 310 35.48 8.90 9.30
CA ALA A 310 35.05 10.30 9.22
C ALA A 310 35.04 10.87 7.79
N VAL A 311 35.62 10.19 6.80
CA VAL A 311 35.65 10.68 5.42
C VAL A 311 34.32 10.37 4.74
N ALA A 312 33.75 11.36 4.04
CA ALA A 312 32.63 11.16 3.12
C ALA A 312 33.00 11.65 1.72
N VAL A 313 32.55 10.93 0.70
CA VAL A 313 32.73 11.27 -0.71
C VAL A 313 31.35 11.32 -1.36
N ALA A 314 31.08 12.36 -2.13
CA ALA A 314 29.84 12.51 -2.89
C ALA A 314 30.10 12.80 -4.37
N THR A 315 29.24 12.27 -5.23
CA THR A 315 29.19 12.60 -6.66
C THR A 315 27.95 13.43 -6.95
N GLY A 316 27.99 14.25 -7.99
CA GLY A 316 26.89 15.14 -8.33
C GLY A 316 27.15 15.97 -9.58
N MET A 317 26.37 17.04 -9.76
CA MET A 317 26.47 17.97 -10.88
C MET A 317 26.90 19.36 -10.40
N THR A 318 27.81 19.98 -11.15
CA THR A 318 28.30 21.35 -10.95
C THR A 318 28.13 22.16 -12.23
N THR A 319 28.07 23.49 -12.13
CA THR A 319 28.11 24.38 -13.29
C THR A 319 29.54 24.71 -13.69
N ARG A 320 29.80 24.78 -15.00
CA ARG A 320 31.04 25.29 -15.57
C ARG A 320 30.73 26.26 -16.71
N ARG A 321 31.37 27.42 -16.70
CA ARG A 321 31.32 28.38 -17.80
C ARG A 321 32.27 27.92 -18.91
N THR A 322 31.75 27.74 -20.12
CA THR A 322 32.51 27.34 -21.31
C THR A 322 32.13 28.24 -22.50
N THR A 323 32.74 28.02 -23.66
CA THR A 323 32.45 28.76 -24.89
C THR A 323 31.92 27.81 -25.96
N ARG A 324 30.68 28.02 -26.40
CA ARG A 324 30.06 27.30 -27.52
C ARG A 324 30.09 28.15 -28.78
N THR A 325 30.51 27.56 -29.90
CA THR A 325 30.35 28.20 -31.22
C THR A 325 28.91 28.05 -31.68
N VAL A 326 28.29 29.15 -32.09
CA VAL A 326 26.92 29.21 -32.61
C VAL A 326 26.94 29.89 -33.98
N ARG A 327 26.24 29.33 -34.96
CA ARG A 327 26.08 29.91 -36.30
C ARG A 327 25.05 31.03 -36.24
N ARG A 328 25.36 32.23 -36.76
CA ARG A 328 24.40 33.35 -36.86
C ARG A 328 24.56 33.98 -38.25
N GLY A 329 23.66 33.63 -39.17
CA GLY A 329 23.91 33.79 -40.61
C GLY A 329 25.16 33.02 -41.04
N ASN A 330 25.88 33.54 -42.03
CA ASN A 330 27.10 32.90 -42.57
C ASN A 330 28.34 32.99 -41.65
N ARG A 331 28.22 33.46 -40.39
CA ARG A 331 29.37 33.60 -39.47
C ARG A 331 29.20 32.74 -38.21
N ASN A 332 30.32 32.18 -37.76
CA ASN A 332 30.44 31.45 -36.50
C ASN A 332 30.79 32.42 -35.36
N ARG A 333 29.94 32.55 -34.33
CA ARG A 333 30.21 33.36 -33.14
C ARG A 333 30.50 32.46 -31.94
N LYS A 334 31.60 32.73 -31.23
CA LYS A 334 31.85 32.18 -29.89
C LYS A 334 30.93 32.87 -28.88
N VAL A 335 30.16 32.08 -28.12
CA VAL A 335 29.22 32.55 -27.10
C VAL A 335 29.54 31.84 -25.78
N ALA A 336 29.61 32.59 -24.67
CA ALA A 336 29.77 32.00 -23.35
C ALA A 336 28.48 31.27 -22.94
N VAL A 337 28.59 30.01 -22.54
CA VAL A 337 27.47 29.16 -22.12
C VAL A 337 27.85 28.48 -20.81
N THR A 338 26.94 28.48 -19.84
CA THR A 338 27.08 27.64 -18.63
C THR A 338 26.55 26.25 -18.94
N VAL A 339 27.37 25.23 -18.76
CA VAL A 339 27.00 23.81 -18.88
C VAL A 339 27.05 23.16 -17.51
N GLN A 340 26.26 22.10 -17.30
CA GLN A 340 26.43 21.22 -16.14
C GLN A 340 27.39 20.09 -16.48
N GLU A 341 28.35 19.80 -15.60
CA GLU A 341 29.29 18.68 -15.70
C GLU A 341 29.24 17.81 -14.43
N PRO A 342 29.54 16.49 -14.51
CA PRO A 342 29.71 15.65 -13.32
C PRO A 342 30.93 16.09 -12.51
N ALA A 343 30.80 16.05 -11.18
CA ALA A 343 31.87 16.39 -10.25
C ALA A 343 31.88 15.51 -9.00
N LEU A 344 32.96 15.63 -8.23
CA LEU A 344 33.24 14.93 -6.98
C LEU A 344 33.41 15.96 -5.85
N TRP A 345 32.89 15.65 -4.67
CA TRP A 345 33.15 16.39 -3.44
C TRP A 345 33.65 15.43 -2.35
N ARG A 346 34.49 15.94 -1.46
CA ARG A 346 35.06 15.22 -0.32
C ARG A 346 34.83 16.01 0.95
N SER A 347 34.46 15.32 2.02
CA SER A 347 34.47 15.78 3.40
C SER A 347 35.46 14.94 4.20
N ALA A 348 36.14 15.56 5.17
CA ALA A 348 37.01 14.88 6.13
C ALA A 348 36.36 14.74 7.53
N ASP A 349 35.17 15.29 7.72
CA ASP A 349 34.57 15.63 9.02
C ASP A 349 33.12 15.12 9.17
N GLY A 350 32.79 14.01 8.51
CA GLY A 350 31.47 13.37 8.57
C GLY A 350 30.39 14.05 7.71
N GLY A 351 30.78 14.87 6.72
CA GLY A 351 29.87 15.57 5.82
C GLY A 351 29.55 17.01 6.22
N ARG A 352 30.25 17.59 7.20
CA ARG A 352 29.98 18.94 7.73
C ARG A 352 30.57 20.02 6.82
N THR A 353 31.83 19.87 6.41
CA THR A 353 32.48 20.70 5.39
C THR A 353 32.84 19.88 4.15
N TRP A 354 32.81 20.52 2.98
CA TRP A 354 33.02 19.86 1.69
C TRP A 354 33.99 20.65 0.80
N THR A 355 34.96 19.96 0.22
CA THR A 355 35.85 20.48 -0.82
C THR A 355 35.58 19.78 -2.15
N ARG A 356 35.82 20.45 -3.28
CA ARG A 356 35.67 19.84 -4.62
C ARG A 356 36.89 18.96 -4.90
N GLY A 357 36.66 17.68 -5.20
CA GLY A 357 37.70 16.71 -5.52
C GLY A 357 38.00 16.64 -7.02
N ALA A 358 39.12 15.98 -7.37
CA ALA A 358 39.43 15.64 -8.76
C ALA A 358 38.52 14.50 -9.24
N VAL A 359 37.96 14.64 -10.45
CA VAL A 359 37.23 13.54 -11.11
C VAL A 359 38.25 12.64 -11.81
N PRO A 360 38.37 11.34 -11.46
CA PRO A 360 39.36 10.47 -12.06
C PRO A 360 39.08 10.22 -13.55
N GLN A 361 40.12 10.30 -14.36
CA GLN A 361 40.06 10.39 -15.82
C GLN A 361 41.25 9.66 -16.44
N ASP A 362 41.11 8.35 -16.65
CA ASP A 362 42.14 7.48 -17.24
C ASP A 362 41.51 6.31 -18.03
N GLN A 363 42.30 5.55 -18.78
CA GLN A 363 41.95 4.33 -19.53
C GLN A 363 40.73 4.47 -20.47
N GLY A 364 40.53 5.66 -21.04
CA GLY A 364 39.40 5.95 -21.93
C GLY A 364 38.06 6.24 -21.21
N ALA A 365 38.09 6.43 -19.89
CA ALA A 365 36.92 6.81 -19.10
C ALA A 365 36.31 8.15 -19.58
N ARG A 366 34.98 8.26 -19.51
CA ARG A 366 34.20 9.42 -19.98
C ARG A 366 32.83 9.47 -19.30
N GLY A 367 32.10 10.54 -19.55
CA GLY A 367 30.69 10.66 -19.13
C GLY A 367 30.49 10.64 -17.61
N ALA A 368 29.36 10.08 -17.19
CA ALA A 368 28.90 10.10 -15.80
C ALA A 368 29.78 9.25 -14.86
N LEU A 369 29.64 9.55 -13.56
CA LEU A 369 30.18 8.75 -12.46
C LEU A 369 29.14 7.73 -11.98
N ARG A 370 29.61 6.61 -11.46
CA ARG A 370 28.84 5.59 -10.74
C ARG A 370 29.51 5.28 -9.41
N GLY A 371 28.71 5.09 -8.37
CA GLY A 371 29.18 5.28 -6.99
C GLY A 371 29.20 6.78 -6.60
N PRO A 372 29.93 7.15 -5.55
CA PRO A 372 30.95 6.35 -4.87
C PRO A 372 30.31 5.26 -4.00
N VAL A 373 31.11 4.26 -3.62
CA VAL A 373 30.76 3.24 -2.63
C VAL A 373 31.91 3.07 -1.65
N ALA A 374 31.59 2.70 -0.41
CA ALA A 374 32.60 2.23 0.54
C ALA A 374 32.86 0.73 0.29
N GLY A 375 34.08 0.27 0.57
CA GLY A 375 34.46 -1.12 0.36
C GLY A 375 35.87 -1.43 0.87
N PRO A 376 36.46 -2.57 0.47
CA PRO A 376 37.75 -2.99 1.00
C PRO A 376 38.86 -2.00 0.63
N GLY A 377 39.56 -1.49 1.64
CA GLY A 377 40.62 -0.49 1.48
C GLY A 377 40.13 0.91 1.09
N GLY A 378 38.89 1.30 1.45
CA GLY A 378 38.41 2.68 1.34
C GLY A 378 37.21 2.85 0.41
N PHE A 379 37.36 3.68 -0.61
CA PHE A 379 36.31 4.03 -1.56
C PHE A 379 36.55 3.42 -2.95
N SER A 380 35.46 3.12 -3.64
CA SER A 380 35.45 2.75 -5.06
C SER A 380 34.43 3.59 -5.82
N LEU A 381 34.73 3.90 -7.09
CA LEU A 381 33.78 4.48 -8.04
C LEU A 381 34.06 3.91 -9.44
N ALA A 382 33.13 4.08 -10.37
CA ALA A 382 33.31 3.63 -11.74
C ALA A 382 32.84 4.66 -12.78
N ARG A 383 33.35 4.56 -14.00
CA ARG A 383 32.99 5.42 -15.14
C ARG A 383 32.95 4.62 -16.44
N GLU A 384 32.00 4.94 -17.32
CA GLU A 384 31.93 4.40 -18.68
C GLU A 384 33.21 4.70 -19.46
N ALA A 385 33.66 3.77 -20.28
CA ALA A 385 34.88 3.88 -21.08
C ALA A 385 34.71 3.26 -22.48
N GLU A 386 35.58 3.63 -23.41
CA GLU A 386 35.75 2.87 -24.65
C GLU A 386 37.22 2.76 -25.06
N ARG A 387 37.52 1.69 -25.79
CA ARG A 387 38.82 1.48 -26.44
C ARG A 387 38.59 1.15 -27.91
N ALA A 388 39.13 1.99 -28.79
CA ALA A 388 39.15 1.72 -30.22
C ALA A 388 40.45 0.98 -30.58
N THR A 389 40.34 -0.07 -31.40
CA THR A 389 41.48 -0.83 -31.95
C THR A 389 41.32 -0.96 -33.47
N GLY A 390 42.44 -1.05 -34.19
CA GLY A 390 42.45 -1.00 -35.67
C GLY A 390 42.25 0.40 -36.25
N ARG A 391 42.27 0.50 -37.59
CA ARG A 391 42.11 1.76 -38.35
C ARG A 391 41.11 1.59 -39.50
N GLY A 392 40.52 2.68 -39.96
CA GLY A 392 39.60 2.68 -41.10
C GLY A 392 38.41 1.72 -40.92
N ARG A 393 38.12 0.92 -41.95
CA ARG A 393 37.05 -0.09 -41.93
C ARG A 393 37.29 -1.23 -40.93
N ALA A 394 38.51 -1.40 -40.41
CA ALA A 394 38.86 -2.40 -39.40
C ALA A 394 38.83 -1.84 -37.95
N ARG A 395 38.22 -0.67 -37.73
CA ARG A 395 38.10 -0.07 -36.39
C ARG A 395 37.04 -0.80 -35.55
N LYS A 396 37.47 -1.63 -34.58
CA LYS A 396 36.61 -2.16 -33.52
C LYS A 396 36.56 -1.18 -32.35
N VAL A 397 35.40 -1.06 -31.69
CA VAL A 397 35.25 -0.25 -30.46
C VAL A 397 34.67 -1.14 -29.36
N THR A 398 35.46 -1.40 -28.33
CA THR A 398 35.03 -2.13 -27.13
C THR A 398 34.55 -1.13 -26.09
N ARG A 399 33.39 -1.39 -25.47
CA ARG A 399 32.84 -0.63 -24.33
C ARG A 399 33.00 -1.44 -23.04
N TYR A 400 33.24 -0.73 -21.94
CA TYR A 400 33.43 -1.26 -20.59
C TYR A 400 33.30 -0.10 -19.60
N ALA A 401 33.33 -0.36 -18.30
CA ALA A 401 33.59 0.68 -17.29
C ALA A 401 34.96 0.48 -16.64
N VAL A 402 35.62 1.57 -16.25
CA VAL A 402 36.85 1.54 -15.46
C VAL A 402 36.46 1.72 -13.99
N ALA A 403 36.88 0.79 -13.14
CA ALA A 403 36.80 0.92 -11.69
C ALA A 403 38.01 1.71 -11.19
N PHE A 404 37.76 2.71 -10.35
CA PHE A 404 38.77 3.53 -9.67
C PHE A 404 38.65 3.34 -8.16
N ARG A 405 39.77 3.39 -7.45
CA ARG A 405 39.84 3.27 -5.98
C ARG A 405 40.60 4.42 -5.36
N SER A 406 40.25 4.72 -4.11
CA SER A 406 40.90 5.72 -3.27
C SER A 406 40.79 5.31 -1.81
N ALA A 407 41.91 5.28 -1.08
CA ALA A 407 41.89 4.97 0.35
C ALA A 407 41.31 6.12 1.20
N ASP A 408 41.52 7.36 0.75
CA ASP A 408 41.24 8.59 1.50
C ASP A 408 40.13 9.45 0.89
N GLY A 409 39.60 9.06 -0.28
CA GLY A 409 38.61 9.81 -1.06
C GLY A 409 39.17 10.98 -1.89
N ALA A 410 40.49 11.26 -1.82
CA ALA A 410 41.14 12.34 -2.54
C ALA A 410 42.05 11.84 -3.68
N ALA A 411 42.91 10.86 -3.41
CA ALA A 411 43.80 10.28 -4.41
C ALA A 411 43.13 9.08 -5.10
N TRP A 412 42.81 9.20 -6.39
CA TRP A 412 42.10 8.17 -7.16
C TRP A 412 42.97 7.54 -8.24
N ALA A 413 43.09 6.21 -8.23
CA ALA A 413 43.80 5.43 -9.24
C ALA A 413 42.88 4.39 -9.91
N PRO A 414 43.07 4.04 -11.19
CA PRO A 414 42.36 2.93 -11.81
C PRO A 414 42.77 1.61 -11.14
N ALA A 415 41.79 0.75 -10.86
CA ALA A 415 41.98 -0.53 -10.19
C ALA A 415 41.73 -1.72 -11.12
N GLY A 416 40.71 -1.63 -11.99
CA GLY A 416 40.27 -2.75 -12.84
C GLY A 416 39.23 -2.33 -13.87
N GLN A 417 38.78 -3.29 -14.68
CA GLN A 417 37.75 -3.08 -15.69
C GLN A 417 36.50 -3.91 -15.36
N ILE A 418 35.34 -3.26 -15.41
CA ILE A 418 34.01 -3.85 -15.24
C ILE A 418 33.43 -4.04 -16.65
N GLY A 419 33.08 -5.27 -17.02
CA GLY A 419 32.46 -5.53 -18.31
C GLY A 419 32.39 -7.00 -18.67
N SER A 420 31.85 -7.25 -19.85
CA SER A 420 31.62 -8.56 -20.45
C SER A 420 31.57 -8.42 -21.98
N ALA A 421 31.54 -9.52 -22.73
CA ALA A 421 31.48 -9.48 -24.20
C ALA A 421 30.19 -8.82 -24.73
N ASP A 422 29.13 -8.87 -23.94
CA ASP A 422 27.77 -8.37 -24.18
C ASP A 422 27.46 -7.02 -23.48
N TYR A 423 28.47 -6.33 -22.94
CA TYR A 423 28.33 -5.09 -22.15
C TYR A 423 27.65 -3.94 -22.92
N ALA A 424 26.51 -3.47 -22.42
CA ALA A 424 25.77 -2.31 -22.94
C ALA A 424 25.95 -1.04 -22.10
N GLY A 425 26.25 -1.16 -20.80
CA GLY A 425 26.56 -0.04 -19.91
C GLY A 425 26.49 -0.40 -18.42
N LEU A 426 27.05 0.42 -17.54
CA LEU A 426 27.03 0.23 -16.10
C LEU A 426 25.75 0.84 -15.51
N ASP A 427 24.95 0.04 -14.79
CA ASP A 427 23.86 0.58 -14.00
C ASP A 427 24.33 1.04 -12.63
N ARG A 428 24.73 0.09 -11.79
CA ARG A 428 24.91 0.29 -10.36
C ARG A 428 26.23 -0.25 -9.86
N LEU A 429 26.68 0.31 -8.75
CA LEU A 429 27.83 -0.12 -7.98
C LEU A 429 27.41 -0.17 -6.51
N ALA A 430 27.83 -1.20 -5.79
CA ALA A 430 27.67 -1.34 -4.34
C ALA A 430 28.97 -1.89 -3.72
N GLY A 431 29.09 -1.78 -2.40
CA GLY A 431 30.22 -2.31 -1.66
C GLY A 431 29.97 -2.39 -0.16
N SER A 432 30.78 -3.20 0.51
CA SER A 432 30.84 -3.34 1.96
C SER A 432 32.24 -3.83 2.36
N ALA A 433 32.49 -4.09 3.65
CA ALA A 433 33.74 -4.72 4.08
C ALA A 433 33.99 -6.11 3.45
N ALA A 434 32.95 -6.78 2.92
CA ALA A 434 33.05 -8.10 2.28
C ALA A 434 33.47 -8.06 0.80
N GLY A 435 33.37 -6.91 0.13
CA GLY A 435 33.66 -6.81 -1.31
C GLY A 435 32.86 -5.72 -2.02
N LEU A 436 32.86 -5.79 -3.35
CA LEU A 436 32.15 -4.89 -4.27
C LEU A 436 31.24 -5.70 -5.21
N ALA A 437 30.15 -5.06 -5.66
CA ALA A 437 29.26 -5.59 -6.67
C ALA A 437 28.90 -4.52 -7.70
N ALA A 438 28.66 -4.93 -8.94
CA ALA A 438 28.24 -4.06 -10.04
C ALA A 438 27.11 -4.73 -10.84
N LEU A 439 26.05 -3.97 -11.14
CA LEU A 439 25.02 -4.36 -12.09
C LEU A 439 25.31 -3.68 -13.43
N ILE A 440 25.47 -4.47 -14.49
CA ILE A 440 25.63 -3.98 -15.86
C ILE A 440 24.39 -4.34 -16.69
N ARG A 441 24.02 -3.47 -17.64
CA ARG A 441 23.12 -3.84 -18.74
C ARG A 441 23.89 -4.66 -19.76
N VAL A 442 23.24 -5.69 -20.28
CA VAL A 442 23.76 -6.54 -21.36
C VAL A 442 22.79 -6.64 -22.54
N GLY A 443 23.16 -7.39 -23.58
CA GLY A 443 22.31 -7.63 -24.74
C GLY A 443 20.93 -8.20 -24.38
N GLY A 444 19.89 -7.63 -25.00
CA GLY A 444 18.49 -8.02 -24.81
C GLY A 444 17.78 -7.33 -23.62
N GLY A 445 18.28 -6.19 -23.14
CA GLY A 445 17.67 -5.42 -22.04
C GLY A 445 17.97 -5.94 -20.63
N ARG A 446 18.41 -7.20 -20.52
CA ARG A 446 18.72 -7.92 -19.29
C ARG A 446 19.87 -7.26 -18.49
N LEU A 447 19.91 -7.56 -17.19
CA LEU A 447 21.00 -7.18 -16.30
C LEU A 447 21.92 -8.38 -16.02
N ALA A 448 23.22 -8.11 -15.84
CA ALA A 448 24.19 -9.08 -15.36
C ALA A 448 24.86 -8.54 -14.10
N LEU A 449 24.98 -9.40 -13.08
CA LEU A 449 25.62 -9.09 -11.81
C LEU A 449 27.09 -9.50 -11.85
N LEU A 450 27.99 -8.58 -11.50
CA LEU A 450 29.41 -8.84 -11.35
C LEU A 450 29.83 -8.61 -9.90
N ARG A 451 30.71 -9.47 -9.36
CA ARG A 451 31.32 -9.36 -8.03
C ARG A 451 32.82 -9.14 -8.12
N SER A 452 33.41 -8.48 -7.13
CA SER A 452 34.86 -8.32 -6.99
C SER A 452 35.26 -8.20 -5.51
N PRO A 453 36.33 -8.87 -5.05
CA PRO A 453 36.80 -8.70 -3.67
C PRO A 453 37.46 -7.33 -3.45
N ASP A 454 37.99 -6.68 -4.50
CA ASP A 454 38.86 -5.52 -4.36
C ASP A 454 38.78 -4.52 -5.53
N GLY A 455 37.83 -4.67 -6.44
CA GLY A 455 37.64 -3.83 -7.62
C GLY A 455 38.67 -4.02 -8.75
N ARG A 456 39.65 -4.91 -8.61
CA ARG A 456 40.67 -5.17 -9.65
C ARG A 456 40.19 -6.23 -10.64
N SER A 457 39.78 -7.40 -10.15
CA SER A 457 39.23 -8.49 -10.95
C SER A 457 37.72 -8.62 -10.72
N TRP A 458 36.94 -8.71 -11.80
CA TRP A 458 35.48 -8.80 -11.74
C TRP A 458 34.98 -10.11 -12.35
N GLN A 459 34.10 -10.80 -11.65
CA GLN A 459 33.51 -12.08 -12.06
C GLN A 459 32.00 -11.89 -12.27
N ARG A 460 31.45 -12.30 -13.42
CA ARG A 460 29.98 -12.41 -13.60
C ARG A 460 29.46 -13.52 -12.68
N ALA A 461 28.28 -13.32 -12.08
CA ALA A 461 27.51 -14.41 -11.50
C ALA A 461 27.08 -15.40 -12.60
N PRO A 462 26.82 -16.69 -12.28
CA PRO A 462 26.26 -17.63 -13.25
C PRO A 462 24.80 -17.29 -13.61
N GLU A 463 24.10 -16.61 -12.70
CA GLU A 463 22.74 -16.10 -12.86
C GLU A 463 22.77 -14.71 -13.53
N ASP A 464 22.17 -14.59 -14.72
CA ASP A 464 21.77 -13.29 -15.27
C ASP A 464 20.47 -12.83 -14.60
N VAL A 465 20.36 -11.54 -14.28
CA VAL A 465 19.19 -10.96 -13.62
C VAL A 465 18.16 -10.61 -14.69
N ALA A 466 17.18 -11.49 -14.84
CA ALA A 466 15.93 -11.20 -15.55
C ALA A 466 15.04 -10.24 -14.73
N GLU A 467 14.09 -9.61 -15.40
CA GLU A 467 13.22 -8.56 -14.83
C GLU A 467 12.40 -9.03 -13.60
N PRO A 468 11.99 -8.09 -12.72
CA PRO A 468 12.21 -6.63 -12.79
C PRO A 468 13.63 -6.14 -12.46
N ASP A 469 13.93 -4.88 -12.79
CA ASP A 469 15.13 -4.17 -12.34
C ASP A 469 15.10 -4.03 -10.81
N PRO A 470 16.09 -4.55 -10.06
CA PRO A 470 16.10 -4.43 -8.61
C PRO A 470 16.21 -2.96 -8.18
N SER A 471 15.38 -2.53 -7.22
CA SER A 471 15.42 -1.21 -6.59
C SER A 471 16.72 -0.98 -5.76
N GLY A 472 17.23 -2.03 -5.11
CA GLY A 472 18.41 -2.00 -4.23
C GLY A 472 19.51 -3.03 -4.59
N LEU A 473 20.76 -2.69 -4.25
CA LEU A 473 21.94 -3.56 -4.38
C LEU A 473 22.88 -3.36 -3.17
N ALA A 474 23.27 -4.43 -2.48
CA ALA A 474 24.27 -4.42 -1.40
C ALA A 474 25.21 -5.64 -1.50
N VAL A 475 26.16 -5.79 -0.56
CA VAL A 475 27.15 -6.89 -0.54
C VAL A 475 27.26 -7.51 0.86
N LEU A 476 26.77 -8.73 1.02
CA LEU A 476 27.00 -9.57 2.21
C LEU A 476 28.25 -10.45 2.03
N PRO A 477 28.79 -11.05 3.11
CA PRO A 477 29.85 -12.07 3.01
C PRO A 477 29.46 -13.31 2.19
N ALA A 478 28.17 -13.64 2.11
CA ALA A 478 27.65 -14.74 1.28
C ALA A 478 27.63 -14.38 -0.22
N GLY A 479 27.44 -13.10 -0.56
CA GLY A 479 27.32 -12.62 -1.94
C GLY A 479 26.60 -11.26 -2.03
N PRO A 480 26.49 -10.69 -3.24
CA PRO A 480 25.65 -9.52 -3.47
C PRO A 480 24.17 -9.81 -3.18
N VAL A 481 23.48 -8.81 -2.64
CA VAL A 481 22.05 -8.85 -2.31
C VAL A 481 21.30 -7.90 -3.23
N LEU A 482 20.23 -8.37 -3.86
CA LEU A 482 19.31 -7.59 -4.69
C LEU A 482 17.97 -7.45 -3.95
N ALA A 483 17.33 -6.29 -4.05
CA ALA A 483 16.01 -6.04 -3.47
C ALA A 483 15.14 -5.24 -4.44
N GLY A 484 13.84 -5.49 -4.47
CA GLY A 484 12.86 -4.81 -5.31
C GLY A 484 11.49 -5.47 -5.22
N ARG A 485 10.86 -5.71 -6.38
CA ARG A 485 9.56 -6.38 -6.53
C ARG A 485 9.54 -7.36 -7.72
N GLN A 486 8.51 -8.18 -7.82
CA GLN A 486 8.18 -9.03 -8.96
C GLN A 486 6.66 -9.14 -9.09
N GLY A 487 6.08 -8.42 -10.06
CA GLY A 487 4.64 -8.17 -10.05
C GLY A 487 4.27 -7.29 -8.85
N ASP A 488 3.30 -7.75 -8.06
CA ASP A 488 2.90 -7.11 -6.81
C ASP A 488 3.73 -7.57 -5.59
N ASP A 489 4.38 -8.74 -5.66
CA ASP A 489 5.20 -9.30 -4.57
C ASP A 489 6.55 -8.58 -4.41
N ALA A 490 7.06 -8.47 -3.18
CA ALA A 490 8.43 -8.04 -2.93
C ALA A 490 9.47 -9.14 -3.28
N ARG A 491 10.54 -8.77 -4.00
CA ARG A 491 11.65 -9.67 -4.34
C ARG A 491 12.92 -9.32 -3.59
N LEU A 492 13.58 -10.35 -3.05
CA LEU A 492 14.84 -10.25 -2.32
C LEU A 492 15.72 -11.45 -2.69
N THR A 493 16.90 -11.23 -3.27
CA THR A 493 17.76 -12.28 -3.83
C THR A 493 19.18 -12.18 -3.28
N ILE A 494 19.81 -13.32 -2.97
CA ILE A 494 21.23 -13.40 -2.61
C ILE A 494 21.93 -14.25 -3.68
N ALA A 495 22.78 -13.63 -4.50
CA ALA A 495 23.32 -14.29 -5.70
C ALA A 495 24.22 -15.48 -5.33
N GLY A 496 23.96 -16.64 -5.93
CA GLY A 496 24.59 -17.92 -5.55
C GLY A 496 24.04 -18.57 -4.28
N THR A 497 22.95 -18.04 -3.69
CA THR A 497 22.12 -18.70 -2.66
C THR A 497 20.68 -18.86 -3.14
N GLY A 498 20.16 -17.89 -3.90
CA GLY A 498 18.82 -17.90 -4.50
C GLY A 498 17.93 -16.74 -4.05
N ASP A 499 16.65 -16.79 -4.44
CA ASP A 499 15.62 -15.89 -3.93
C ASP A 499 15.23 -16.26 -2.48
N VAL A 500 15.00 -15.24 -1.66
CA VAL A 500 14.50 -15.36 -0.29
C VAL A 500 12.98 -15.47 -0.34
N ASP A 501 12.44 -16.52 0.26
CA ASP A 501 10.99 -16.71 0.41
C ASP A 501 10.43 -15.73 1.45
N VAL A 502 10.03 -14.55 0.98
CA VAL A 502 9.50 -13.46 1.82
C VAL A 502 8.16 -13.83 2.45
N ALA A 503 7.32 -14.62 1.76
CA ALA A 503 6.02 -15.07 2.25
C ALA A 503 6.15 -16.01 3.47
N ARG A 504 7.22 -16.80 3.56
CA ARG A 504 7.54 -17.63 4.73
C ARG A 504 8.14 -16.86 5.91
N ILE A 505 8.47 -15.57 5.79
CA ILE A 505 8.98 -14.75 6.92
C ILE A 505 7.79 -14.35 7.83
N PRO A 506 7.77 -14.74 9.11
CA PRO A 506 6.64 -14.41 9.99
C PRO A 506 6.43 -12.90 10.15
N GLY A 507 5.22 -12.42 9.86
CA GLY A 507 4.85 -11.01 9.96
C GLY A 507 5.41 -10.09 8.87
N ALA A 508 6.07 -10.65 7.84
CA ALA A 508 6.50 -9.91 6.67
C ALA A 508 5.30 -9.41 5.87
N ILE A 509 4.54 -10.35 5.30
CA ILE A 509 3.29 -10.11 4.56
C ILE A 509 2.09 -10.01 5.52
N ARG A 510 1.14 -9.12 5.20
CA ARG A 510 -0.20 -9.07 5.85
C ARG A 510 -1.31 -9.27 4.81
N PRO A 511 -1.98 -10.43 4.71
CA PRO A 511 -3.07 -10.60 3.75
C PRO A 511 -4.27 -9.69 4.04
N GLU A 512 -4.80 -9.04 2.99
CA GLU A 512 -5.99 -8.18 3.02
C GLU A 512 -7.19 -8.92 3.63
N ARG A 513 -7.93 -8.22 4.49
CA ARG A 513 -9.26 -8.62 4.99
C ARG A 513 -10.18 -7.39 5.07
N THR A 514 -10.62 -6.92 3.91
CA THR A 514 -11.56 -5.80 3.82
C THR A 514 -12.99 -6.32 3.99
N ILE A 515 -13.72 -5.84 5.00
CA ILE A 515 -15.19 -6.00 5.09
C ILE A 515 -15.84 -4.68 4.66
N ALA A 516 -16.57 -4.69 3.54
CA ALA A 516 -17.12 -3.50 2.89
C ALA A 516 -18.62 -3.28 3.17
N ALA A 517 -19.38 -4.36 3.41
CA ALA A 517 -20.77 -4.32 3.81
C ALA A 517 -21.15 -5.53 4.69
N LEU A 518 -22.15 -5.35 5.54
CA LEU A 518 -22.69 -6.34 6.48
C LEU A 518 -24.22 -6.30 6.38
N VAL A 519 -24.86 -7.44 6.12
CA VAL A 519 -26.27 -7.53 5.71
C VAL A 519 -27.01 -8.59 6.53
N PRO A 520 -28.11 -8.25 7.23
CA PRO A 520 -28.94 -9.21 7.96
C PRO A 520 -30.12 -9.71 7.12
N ALA A 521 -30.51 -10.98 7.30
CA ALA A 521 -31.83 -11.47 6.93
C ALA A 521 -32.30 -12.54 7.93
N GLY A 522 -33.43 -12.28 8.60
CA GLY A 522 -33.89 -13.11 9.72
C GLY A 522 -32.84 -13.14 10.84
N ARG A 523 -32.24 -14.32 11.07
CA ARG A 523 -31.12 -14.50 12.02
C ARG A 523 -29.73 -14.50 11.36
N ARG A 524 -29.65 -14.76 10.03
CA ARG A 524 -28.38 -14.87 9.32
C ARG A 524 -27.81 -13.49 9.03
N LEU A 525 -26.49 -13.37 9.16
CA LEU A 525 -25.70 -12.25 8.67
C LEU A 525 -24.78 -12.72 7.53
N VAL A 526 -24.61 -11.87 6.52
CA VAL A 526 -23.61 -12.02 5.46
C VAL A 526 -22.72 -10.78 5.49
N ALA A 527 -21.40 -10.99 5.43
CA ALA A 527 -20.40 -9.95 5.25
C ALA A 527 -19.77 -10.12 3.86
N VAL A 528 -19.57 -9.02 3.14
CA VAL A 528 -18.92 -9.02 1.82
C VAL A 528 -17.77 -8.03 1.75
N GLY A 529 -16.77 -8.34 0.92
CA GLY A 529 -15.58 -7.50 0.77
C GLY A 529 -14.49 -8.14 -0.08
N GLY A 530 -13.26 -8.12 0.44
CA GLY A 530 -12.07 -8.70 -0.20
C GLY A 530 -11.17 -9.43 0.80
N SER A 531 -10.50 -10.48 0.33
CA SER A 531 -9.63 -11.37 1.10
C SER A 531 -8.47 -11.82 0.21
N GLY A 532 -7.23 -11.48 0.56
CA GLY A 532 -6.07 -11.94 -0.22
C GLY A 532 -6.04 -11.43 -1.67
N GLY A 533 -6.69 -10.29 -1.92
CA GLY A 533 -6.86 -9.72 -3.28
C GLY A 533 -8.07 -10.25 -4.02
N ASP A 534 -8.64 -11.38 -3.60
CA ASP A 534 -9.86 -11.93 -4.18
C ASP A 534 -11.12 -11.39 -3.49
N ALA A 535 -12.25 -11.53 -4.18
CA ALA A 535 -13.55 -11.22 -3.63
C ALA A 535 -13.90 -12.17 -2.48
N ALA A 536 -14.58 -11.66 -1.45
CA ALA A 536 -14.88 -12.46 -0.27
C ALA A 536 -16.33 -12.30 0.20
N ILE A 537 -16.93 -13.44 0.56
CA ILE A 537 -18.21 -13.54 1.24
C ILE A 537 -18.01 -14.41 2.48
N TRP A 538 -18.44 -13.92 3.63
CA TRP A 538 -18.53 -14.69 4.86
C TRP A 538 -19.98 -14.73 5.34
N THR A 539 -20.38 -15.83 5.96
CA THR A 539 -21.76 -16.05 6.44
C THR A 539 -21.75 -16.52 7.89
N ALA A 540 -22.74 -16.07 8.67
CA ALA A 540 -22.96 -16.50 10.04
C ALA A 540 -24.46 -16.71 10.32
N PRO A 541 -24.91 -17.92 10.72
CA PRO A 541 -26.33 -18.19 11.01
C PRO A 541 -26.94 -17.35 12.15
N ASP A 542 -26.10 -16.77 13.01
CA ASP A 542 -26.48 -15.98 14.19
C ASP A 542 -25.60 -14.72 14.42
N GLY A 543 -24.69 -14.43 13.49
CA GLY A 543 -23.69 -13.35 13.63
C GLY A 543 -22.50 -13.67 14.56
N ARG A 544 -22.39 -14.88 15.12
CA ARG A 544 -21.30 -15.29 16.03
C ARG A 544 -20.35 -16.28 15.36
N ALA A 545 -20.90 -17.37 14.82
CA ALA A 545 -20.12 -18.39 14.13
C ALA A 545 -19.98 -18.04 12.64
N TRP A 546 -18.86 -17.43 12.26
CA TRP A 546 -18.56 -17.01 10.89
C TRP A 546 -17.77 -18.08 10.12
N ALA A 547 -18.09 -18.25 8.84
CA ALA A 547 -17.34 -19.05 7.88
C ALA A 547 -17.21 -18.32 6.53
N ARG A 548 -16.06 -18.45 5.84
CA ARG A 548 -15.92 -18.00 4.44
C ARG A 548 -16.70 -18.96 3.54
N VAL A 549 -17.46 -18.40 2.60
CA VAL A 549 -18.10 -19.17 1.50
C VAL A 549 -17.00 -19.76 0.61
N GLN A 550 -17.20 -20.99 0.15
CA GLN A 550 -16.26 -21.69 -0.72
C GLN A 550 -16.94 -22.04 -2.05
N GLY A 551 -16.20 -21.97 -3.15
CA GLY A 551 -16.73 -22.12 -4.51
C GLY A 551 -17.45 -20.87 -5.04
N GLY A 552 -18.12 -21.00 -6.19
CA GLY A 552 -18.87 -19.91 -6.82
C GLY A 552 -18.00 -18.83 -7.51
N GLU A 553 -16.75 -19.15 -7.85
CA GLU A 553 -15.77 -18.24 -8.47
C GLU A 553 -15.65 -16.91 -7.70
N LEU A 554 -15.10 -16.99 -6.49
CA LEU A 554 -14.73 -15.84 -5.67
C LEU A 554 -13.19 -15.71 -5.63
N GLY A 555 -12.61 -15.55 -6.82
CA GLY A 555 -11.18 -15.33 -7.02
C GLY A 555 -10.70 -15.57 -8.47
N GLY A 556 -9.39 -15.47 -8.71
CA GLY A 556 -8.74 -15.68 -10.01
C GLY A 556 -8.06 -14.42 -10.58
N ASP A 557 -7.52 -14.51 -11.81
CA ASP A 557 -6.63 -13.49 -12.41
C ASP A 557 -7.09 -12.03 -12.24
N GLY A 558 -6.30 -11.27 -11.49
CA GLY A 558 -6.51 -9.85 -11.19
C GLY A 558 -7.43 -9.61 -9.99
N ARG A 559 -7.05 -8.63 -9.15
CA ARG A 559 -7.71 -8.30 -7.88
C ARG A 559 -9.22 -8.10 -8.04
N GLN A 560 -10.00 -8.56 -7.06
CA GLN A 560 -11.47 -8.56 -7.08
C GLN A 560 -12.02 -8.06 -5.74
N THR A 561 -13.09 -7.27 -5.78
CA THR A 561 -13.72 -6.73 -4.56
C THR A 561 -15.24 -6.75 -4.64
N LEU A 562 -15.90 -7.22 -3.59
CA LEU A 562 -17.33 -6.97 -3.35
C LEU A 562 -17.47 -5.71 -2.50
N THR A 563 -18.47 -4.87 -2.81
CA THR A 563 -18.57 -3.51 -2.26
C THR A 563 -19.97 -3.15 -1.74
N GLY A 564 -20.99 -3.91 -2.14
CA GLY A 564 -22.32 -3.86 -1.56
C GLY A 564 -23.01 -5.22 -1.64
N ALA A 565 -23.99 -5.45 -0.77
CA ALA A 565 -24.86 -6.62 -0.79
C ALA A 565 -26.23 -6.27 -0.22
N VAL A 566 -27.24 -7.09 -0.51
CA VAL A 566 -28.61 -6.94 0.01
C VAL A 566 -29.34 -8.28 0.03
N ALA A 567 -30.38 -8.38 0.85
CA ALA A 567 -31.31 -9.52 0.92
C ALA A 567 -32.75 -9.07 0.61
N GLY A 568 -33.56 -9.99 0.08
CA GLY A 568 -34.98 -9.81 -0.22
C GLY A 568 -35.69 -11.17 -0.35
N PRO A 569 -36.98 -11.20 -0.76
CA PRO A 569 -37.78 -12.42 -0.81
C PRO A 569 -37.25 -13.51 -1.75
N GLN A 570 -36.48 -13.12 -2.78
CA GLN A 570 -35.87 -14.05 -3.74
C GLN A 570 -34.45 -14.53 -3.31
N GLY A 571 -33.98 -14.13 -2.13
CA GLY A 571 -32.65 -14.46 -1.61
C GLY A 571 -31.73 -13.25 -1.45
N TRP A 572 -30.47 -13.42 -1.81
CA TRP A 572 -29.36 -12.50 -1.56
C TRP A 572 -28.64 -12.14 -2.86
N LEU A 573 -28.10 -10.92 -2.88
CA LEU A 573 -27.30 -10.36 -3.96
C LEU A 573 -26.05 -9.71 -3.38
N ALA A 574 -24.90 -9.94 -3.99
CA ALA A 574 -23.64 -9.26 -3.69
C ALA A 574 -23.04 -8.71 -5.00
N VAL A 575 -22.52 -7.48 -4.95
CA VAL A 575 -22.03 -6.73 -6.12
C VAL A 575 -20.69 -6.04 -5.86
N GLY A 576 -19.91 -5.93 -6.93
CA GLY A 576 -18.61 -5.26 -6.94
C GLY A 576 -17.94 -5.42 -8.31
N ARG A 577 -16.62 -5.56 -8.34
CA ARG A 577 -15.86 -5.61 -9.60
C ARG A 577 -14.52 -6.34 -9.48
N HIS A 578 -14.03 -6.78 -10.62
CA HIS A 578 -12.61 -7.05 -10.85
C HIS A 578 -11.92 -5.70 -11.15
N ASP A 579 -10.74 -5.50 -10.57
CA ASP A 579 -9.82 -4.41 -10.90
C ASP A 579 -9.14 -4.69 -12.25
N GLY A 580 -8.65 -3.62 -12.87
CA GLY A 580 -8.11 -3.63 -14.24
C GLY A 580 -8.69 -2.48 -15.07
N ASP A 581 -8.15 -2.32 -16.28
CA ASP A 581 -8.65 -1.36 -17.27
C ASP A 581 -8.89 -2.08 -18.61
N PRO A 582 -10.14 -2.21 -19.08
CA PRO A 582 -11.38 -1.81 -18.42
C PRO A 582 -11.77 -2.75 -17.27
N ALA A 583 -12.28 -2.19 -16.16
CA ALA A 583 -12.79 -2.97 -15.02
C ALA A 583 -13.98 -3.87 -15.43
N ARG A 584 -14.14 -5.03 -14.79
CA ARG A 584 -15.22 -5.99 -15.09
C ARG A 584 -16.21 -6.11 -13.93
N PRO A 585 -17.53 -6.16 -14.17
CA PRO A 585 -18.52 -6.24 -13.09
C PRO A 585 -18.49 -7.62 -12.43
N LEU A 586 -18.61 -7.66 -11.10
CA LEU A 586 -18.75 -8.88 -10.32
C LEU A 586 -20.12 -8.87 -9.63
N ALA A 587 -20.94 -9.87 -9.94
CA ALA A 587 -22.24 -10.07 -9.30
C ALA A 587 -22.42 -11.54 -8.90
N ARG A 588 -22.92 -11.77 -7.69
CA ARG A 588 -23.16 -13.10 -7.10
C ARG A 588 -24.52 -13.13 -6.40
N THR A 589 -25.21 -14.27 -6.47
CA THR A 589 -26.54 -14.47 -5.88
C THR A 589 -26.60 -15.77 -5.07
N SER A 590 -27.49 -15.81 -4.08
CA SER A 590 -27.69 -16.97 -3.18
C SER A 590 -29.13 -17.03 -2.67
N THR A 591 -29.71 -18.22 -2.55
CA THR A 591 -31.07 -18.39 -1.98
C THR A 591 -31.06 -18.53 -0.46
N ASP A 592 -29.96 -19.02 0.12
CA ASP A 592 -29.82 -19.40 1.54
C ASP A 592 -28.88 -18.48 2.34
N GLY A 593 -28.09 -17.64 1.66
CA GLY A 593 -27.03 -16.79 2.22
C GLY A 593 -25.75 -17.55 2.56
N ALA A 594 -25.60 -18.79 2.10
CA ALA A 594 -24.44 -19.66 2.38
C ALA A 594 -23.85 -20.27 1.11
N THR A 595 -24.68 -20.66 0.15
CA THR A 595 -24.31 -21.22 -1.16
C THR A 595 -24.47 -20.13 -2.22
N TRP A 596 -23.38 -19.74 -2.89
CA TRP A 596 -23.35 -18.60 -3.82
C TRP A 596 -22.93 -19.00 -5.23
N ALA A 597 -23.54 -18.36 -6.23
CA ALA A 597 -23.26 -18.57 -7.66
C ALA A 597 -23.16 -17.22 -8.41
N PRO A 598 -22.56 -17.19 -9.62
CA PRO A 598 -22.69 -16.06 -10.55
C PRO A 598 -24.14 -15.61 -10.73
N ALA A 599 -24.40 -14.30 -10.66
CA ALA A 599 -25.73 -13.75 -10.84
C ALA A 599 -26.20 -13.97 -12.29
N PRO A 600 -27.25 -14.77 -12.56
CA PRO A 600 -27.69 -15.06 -13.92
C PRO A 600 -28.13 -13.77 -14.62
N GLY A 601 -27.76 -13.63 -15.89
CA GLY A 601 -28.20 -12.51 -16.73
C GLY A 601 -27.70 -11.11 -16.32
N PHE A 602 -26.85 -10.97 -15.30
CA PHE A 602 -26.32 -9.66 -14.92
C PHE A 602 -25.45 -9.10 -16.06
N PRO A 603 -25.68 -7.87 -16.55
CA PRO A 603 -24.97 -7.34 -17.71
C PRO A 603 -23.47 -7.17 -17.45
N GLY A 604 -22.68 -7.99 -18.15
CA GLY A 604 -21.25 -8.20 -17.92
C GLY A 604 -20.30 -7.26 -18.67
N GLU A 605 -20.80 -6.15 -19.22
CA GLU A 605 -20.05 -5.28 -20.15
C GLU A 605 -18.74 -4.75 -19.52
N PRO A 606 -17.58 -4.91 -20.19
CA PRO A 606 -16.32 -4.31 -19.77
C PRO A 606 -16.45 -2.79 -19.60
N GLY A 607 -15.88 -2.25 -18.52
CA GLY A 607 -16.08 -0.87 -18.08
C GLY A 607 -17.25 -0.69 -17.11
N SER A 608 -17.91 -1.77 -16.69
CA SER A 608 -18.95 -1.76 -15.67
C SER A 608 -18.42 -2.05 -14.28
N ALA A 609 -18.82 -1.22 -13.32
CA ALA A 609 -18.42 -1.28 -11.92
C ALA A 609 -19.64 -1.01 -11.01
N PRO A 610 -20.48 -2.02 -10.74
CA PRO A 610 -21.55 -1.92 -9.75
C PRO A 610 -20.95 -1.77 -8.34
N ARG A 611 -21.61 -0.96 -7.51
CA ARG A 611 -21.02 -0.38 -6.29
C ARG A 611 -21.89 -0.53 -5.04
N ALA A 612 -23.21 -0.45 -5.19
CA ALA A 612 -24.16 -0.60 -4.10
C ALA A 612 -25.44 -1.28 -4.60
N ALA A 613 -26.15 -1.95 -3.70
CA ALA A 613 -27.40 -2.64 -4.00
C ALA A 613 -28.45 -2.37 -2.90
N ALA A 614 -29.72 -2.36 -3.29
CA ALA A 614 -30.89 -2.23 -2.42
C ALA A 614 -32.00 -3.19 -2.88
N HIS A 615 -32.92 -3.51 -1.97
CA HIS A 615 -34.16 -4.23 -2.27
C HIS A 615 -35.34 -3.41 -1.73
N GLY A 616 -36.36 -3.20 -2.55
CA GLY A 616 -37.51 -2.35 -2.25
C GLY A 616 -38.82 -2.88 -2.86
N PRO A 617 -39.88 -2.06 -2.89
CA PRO A 617 -41.21 -2.49 -3.32
C PRO A 617 -41.27 -3.03 -4.76
N ALA A 618 -40.35 -2.63 -5.63
CA ALA A 618 -40.27 -3.11 -7.02
C ALA A 618 -39.23 -4.23 -7.25
N GLY A 619 -38.57 -4.74 -6.20
CA GLY A 619 -37.52 -5.77 -6.29
C GLY A 619 -36.11 -5.25 -5.98
N TYR A 620 -35.11 -5.75 -6.69
CA TYR A 620 -33.70 -5.43 -6.48
C TYR A 620 -33.21 -4.33 -7.41
N VAL A 621 -32.35 -3.48 -6.88
CA VAL A 621 -31.70 -2.37 -7.58
C VAL A 621 -30.21 -2.40 -7.28
N VAL A 622 -29.39 -2.20 -8.31
CA VAL A 622 -27.94 -2.02 -8.22
C VAL A 622 -27.58 -0.67 -8.84
N VAL A 623 -26.63 0.05 -8.25
CA VAL A 623 -26.06 1.28 -8.84
C VAL A 623 -24.54 1.24 -8.88
N GLY A 624 -23.94 1.99 -9.80
CA GLY A 624 -22.49 2.10 -9.99
C GLY A 624 -22.16 2.88 -11.27
N THR A 625 -21.16 2.44 -12.03
CA THR A 625 -20.87 3.00 -13.37
C THR A 625 -20.83 1.94 -14.46
N ALA A 626 -21.05 2.37 -15.71
CA ALA A 626 -20.88 1.58 -16.93
C ALA A 626 -20.30 2.48 -18.03
N GLY A 627 -19.22 2.06 -18.69
CA GLY A 627 -18.50 2.88 -19.69
C GLY A 627 -18.00 4.22 -19.13
N GLY A 628 -17.73 4.28 -17.82
CA GLY A 628 -17.36 5.51 -17.10
C GLY A 628 -18.53 6.45 -16.73
N ALA A 629 -19.75 6.18 -17.18
CA ALA A 629 -20.95 6.97 -16.86
C ALA A 629 -21.80 6.35 -15.74
N GLY A 630 -22.65 7.15 -15.09
CA GLY A 630 -23.53 6.69 -14.01
C GLY A 630 -24.50 5.58 -14.45
N ALA A 631 -24.76 4.62 -13.55
CA ALA A 631 -25.51 3.42 -13.87
C ALA A 631 -26.44 2.96 -12.76
N GLY A 632 -27.60 2.46 -13.19
CA GLY A 632 -28.56 1.69 -12.41
C GLY A 632 -29.00 0.44 -13.18
N TRP A 633 -29.30 -0.64 -12.47
CA TRP A 633 -29.81 -1.90 -12.99
C TRP A 633 -30.89 -2.45 -12.05
N HIS A 634 -31.93 -3.06 -12.62
CA HIS A 634 -33.10 -3.58 -11.90
C HIS A 634 -33.31 -5.07 -12.16
N SER A 635 -33.78 -5.80 -11.16
CA SER A 635 -34.28 -7.18 -11.30
C SER A 635 -35.37 -7.48 -10.28
N ALA A 636 -36.42 -8.19 -10.68
CA ALA A 636 -37.48 -8.65 -9.76
C ALA A 636 -37.20 -10.05 -9.17
N ASP A 637 -36.33 -10.83 -9.81
CA ASP A 637 -36.17 -12.29 -9.65
C ASP A 637 -34.71 -12.74 -9.44
N LEU A 638 -33.76 -11.80 -9.44
CA LEU A 638 -32.30 -12.00 -9.43
C LEU A 638 -31.74 -12.75 -10.66
N ARG A 639 -32.53 -12.93 -11.73
CA ARG A 639 -32.16 -13.69 -12.95
C ARG A 639 -32.34 -12.88 -14.23
N THR A 640 -33.38 -12.08 -14.27
CA THR A 640 -33.75 -11.18 -15.37
C THR A 640 -33.35 -9.78 -14.98
N TRP A 641 -32.39 -9.19 -15.69
CA TRP A 641 -31.85 -7.87 -15.41
C TRP A 641 -32.20 -6.87 -16.51
N THR A 642 -32.73 -5.71 -16.13
CA THR A 642 -32.97 -4.58 -17.03
C THR A 642 -32.03 -3.43 -16.69
N ARG A 643 -31.42 -2.81 -17.71
CA ARG A 643 -30.66 -1.57 -17.57
C ARG A 643 -31.64 -0.43 -17.23
N GLY A 644 -31.31 0.38 -16.23
CA GLY A 644 -32.06 1.60 -15.92
C GLY A 644 -31.90 2.66 -17.01
N THR A 645 -32.98 3.39 -17.27
CA THR A 645 -33.08 4.54 -18.17
C THR A 645 -33.20 5.84 -17.37
N GLY A 646 -33.19 6.99 -18.05
CA GLY A 646 -33.20 8.30 -17.41
C GLY A 646 -31.80 8.85 -17.15
N ASP A 647 -31.75 10.08 -16.63
CA ASP A 647 -30.51 10.86 -16.58
C ASP A 647 -29.81 10.77 -15.23
N PHE A 648 -28.68 10.07 -15.20
CA PHE A 648 -27.69 10.20 -14.13
C PHE A 648 -26.86 11.48 -14.27
N GLY A 649 -26.74 12.03 -15.48
CA GLY A 649 -25.91 13.19 -15.83
C GLY A 649 -24.48 12.81 -16.23
N THR A 650 -23.84 13.65 -17.03
CA THR A 650 -22.44 13.46 -17.44
C THR A 650 -21.48 13.65 -16.27
N GLY A 651 -20.48 12.77 -16.17
CA GLY A 651 -19.54 12.72 -15.03
C GLY A 651 -20.13 12.18 -13.72
N ALA A 652 -21.34 11.62 -13.74
CA ALA A 652 -22.00 11.06 -12.57
C ALA A 652 -21.40 9.72 -12.11
N ARG A 653 -21.29 9.56 -10.79
CA ARG A 653 -20.82 8.34 -10.12
C ARG A 653 -21.69 8.07 -8.89
N PRO A 654 -22.80 7.30 -9.00
CA PRO A 654 -23.56 6.86 -7.84
C PRO A 654 -22.77 5.83 -7.02
N LEU A 655 -22.78 6.00 -5.70
CA LEU A 655 -21.95 5.25 -4.74
C LEU A 655 -22.74 4.54 -3.65
N GLY A 656 -23.98 4.95 -3.40
CA GLY A 656 -24.92 4.32 -2.48
C GLY A 656 -26.34 4.35 -3.03
N VAL A 657 -27.16 3.38 -2.65
CA VAL A 657 -28.60 3.33 -2.94
C VAL A 657 -29.36 2.74 -1.75
N ALA A 658 -30.55 3.27 -1.49
CA ALA A 658 -31.50 2.72 -0.52
C ALA A 658 -32.88 2.61 -1.16
N ALA A 659 -33.65 1.60 -0.76
CA ALA A 659 -35.09 1.60 -0.98
C ALA A 659 -35.78 2.55 0.00
N VAL A 660 -36.89 3.16 -0.41
CA VAL A 660 -37.66 4.12 0.37
C VAL A 660 -39.03 3.49 0.70
N PRO A 661 -39.30 3.07 1.95
CA PRO A 661 -40.53 2.35 2.29
C PRO A 661 -41.81 3.18 2.26
N ALA A 662 -41.73 4.51 2.26
CA ALA A 662 -42.90 5.40 2.37
C ALA A 662 -42.85 6.58 1.40
N GLY A 663 -43.93 6.78 0.65
CA GLY A 663 -44.08 7.81 -0.38
C GLY A 663 -44.06 7.24 -1.81
N PRO A 664 -44.08 8.10 -2.85
CA PRO A 664 -44.13 7.69 -4.25
C PRO A 664 -42.74 7.43 -4.88
N GLY A 665 -41.65 7.60 -4.14
CA GLY A 665 -40.31 7.16 -4.55
C GLY A 665 -40.05 5.78 -3.99
N GLY A 666 -39.58 4.84 -4.82
CA GLY A 666 -39.22 3.48 -4.39
C GLY A 666 -37.75 3.35 -3.99
N TYR A 667 -36.87 4.16 -4.59
CA TYR A 667 -35.43 4.17 -4.37
C TYR A 667 -34.84 5.57 -4.43
N ALA A 668 -33.80 5.80 -3.63
CA ALA A 668 -32.94 6.97 -3.70
C ALA A 668 -31.47 6.53 -3.77
N ALA A 669 -30.71 7.12 -4.69
CA ALA A 669 -29.28 6.91 -4.85
C ALA A 669 -28.49 8.20 -4.61
N VAL A 670 -27.26 8.07 -4.12
CA VAL A 670 -26.36 9.19 -3.79
C VAL A 670 -24.94 8.89 -4.25
N GLY A 671 -24.16 9.93 -4.51
CA GLY A 671 -22.86 9.80 -5.16
C GLY A 671 -22.14 11.12 -5.36
N ALA A 672 -21.41 11.19 -6.46
CA ALA A 672 -20.68 12.37 -6.94
C ALA A 672 -21.03 12.72 -8.39
N PHE A 673 -20.77 13.97 -8.76
CA PHE A 673 -20.37 14.36 -10.11
C PHE A 673 -18.90 14.77 -10.08
N THR A 674 -18.09 14.34 -11.06
CA THR A 674 -16.70 14.79 -11.20
C THR A 674 -16.59 15.81 -12.33
N ARG A 675 -16.05 17.00 -12.03
CA ARG A 675 -15.76 18.07 -13.00
C ARG A 675 -14.42 18.73 -12.66
N ASP A 676 -13.56 18.93 -13.65
CA ASP A 676 -12.25 19.59 -13.49
C ASP A 676 -11.38 19.05 -12.34
N GLY A 677 -11.45 17.73 -12.12
CA GLY A 677 -10.75 17.02 -11.04
C GLY A 677 -11.39 17.14 -9.64
N LYS A 678 -12.45 17.94 -9.49
CA LYS A 678 -13.20 18.10 -8.23
C LYS A 678 -14.49 17.28 -8.24
N ALA A 679 -14.86 16.75 -7.08
CA ALA A 679 -16.13 16.07 -6.86
C ALA A 679 -17.16 17.03 -6.25
N THR A 680 -18.41 16.93 -6.68
CA THR A 680 -19.56 17.57 -6.00
C THR A 680 -20.63 16.54 -5.68
N PRO A 681 -21.45 16.72 -4.63
CA PRO A 681 -22.52 15.78 -4.29
C PRO A 681 -23.51 15.55 -5.44
N GLY A 682 -23.91 14.28 -5.64
CA GLY A 682 -24.98 13.89 -6.56
C GLY A 682 -26.06 13.08 -5.84
N VAL A 683 -27.32 13.28 -6.23
CA VAL A 683 -28.50 12.57 -5.71
C VAL A 683 -29.46 12.26 -6.85
N TRP A 684 -30.09 11.09 -6.81
CA TRP A 684 -31.05 10.63 -7.82
C TRP A 684 -32.20 9.85 -7.14
N THR A 685 -33.40 9.92 -7.71
CA THR A 685 -34.55 9.14 -7.24
C THR A 685 -35.14 8.30 -8.37
N SER A 686 -35.80 7.20 -8.00
CA SER A 686 -36.51 6.33 -8.94
C SER A 686 -37.74 5.69 -8.27
N PRO A 687 -38.93 5.71 -8.90
CA PRO A 687 -40.11 5.00 -8.38
C PRO A 687 -39.95 3.47 -8.45
N ASP A 688 -39.29 2.95 -9.48
CA ASP A 688 -39.28 1.52 -9.83
C ASP A 688 -37.87 0.90 -9.90
N GLY A 689 -36.82 1.72 -9.81
CA GLY A 689 -35.42 1.31 -9.96
C GLY A 689 -34.93 1.29 -11.42
N ARG A 690 -35.83 1.57 -12.37
CA ARG A 690 -35.57 1.57 -13.81
C ARG A 690 -35.45 2.99 -14.32
N ALA A 691 -36.44 3.84 -14.08
CA ALA A 691 -36.41 5.24 -14.52
C ALA A 691 -35.78 6.13 -13.44
N TRP A 692 -34.61 6.72 -13.73
CA TRP A 692 -33.86 7.56 -12.79
C TRP A 692 -33.95 9.05 -13.13
N THR A 693 -34.11 9.87 -12.09
CA THR A 693 -34.17 11.33 -12.18
C THR A 693 -33.17 11.95 -11.21
N ALA A 694 -32.26 12.79 -11.72
CA ALA A 694 -31.38 13.60 -10.88
C ALA A 694 -32.17 14.61 -10.04
N GLY A 695 -31.82 14.72 -8.75
CA GLY A 695 -32.42 15.67 -7.82
C GLY A 695 -31.46 16.80 -7.42
N THR A 696 -31.97 17.77 -6.66
CA THR A 696 -31.15 18.86 -6.13
C THR A 696 -30.30 18.34 -4.96
N ALA A 697 -29.04 18.05 -5.24
CA ALA A 697 -28.05 17.69 -4.23
C ALA A 697 -27.78 18.85 -3.27
N PRO A 698 -27.36 18.59 -2.02
CA PRO A 698 -27.08 19.65 -1.05
C PRO A 698 -25.78 20.38 -1.41
N GLY A 699 -25.66 21.64 -0.98
CA GLY A 699 -24.38 22.35 -0.98
C GLY A 699 -23.34 21.66 -0.08
N LEU A 700 -22.06 21.87 -0.38
CA LEU A 700 -20.97 21.40 0.45
C LEU A 700 -20.94 22.15 1.81
N PRO A 701 -20.38 21.53 2.87
CA PRO A 701 -20.09 22.23 4.13
C PRO A 701 -19.24 23.50 3.92
N ALA A 702 -19.48 24.53 4.74
CA ALA A 702 -18.83 25.82 4.59
C ALA A 702 -17.29 25.72 4.64
N GLY A 703 -16.63 26.22 3.59
CA GLY A 703 -15.17 26.18 3.44
C GLY A 703 -14.60 24.89 2.83
N ALA A 704 -15.43 23.93 2.41
CA ALA A 704 -14.99 22.79 1.63
C ALA A 704 -14.95 23.11 0.11
N GLU A 705 -13.96 22.56 -0.58
CA GLU A 705 -13.67 22.81 -2.00
C GLU A 705 -14.19 21.71 -2.96
N SER A 706 -14.49 20.53 -2.42
CA SER A 706 -14.86 19.31 -3.14
C SER A 706 -15.52 18.35 -2.14
N GLY A 707 -16.34 17.40 -2.59
CA GLY A 707 -16.90 16.36 -1.72
C GLY A 707 -17.97 15.50 -2.40
N GLU A 708 -18.29 14.36 -1.79
CA GLU A 708 -19.26 13.40 -2.32
C GLU A 708 -20.08 12.71 -1.24
N LEU A 709 -21.24 12.19 -1.63
CA LEU A 709 -22.07 11.30 -0.81
C LEU A 709 -21.73 9.84 -1.16
N THR A 710 -21.54 8.99 -0.16
CA THR A 710 -20.94 7.65 -0.32
C THR A 710 -21.84 6.50 0.11
N ARG A 711 -22.82 6.76 0.98
CA ARG A 711 -23.81 5.81 1.50
C ARG A 711 -25.13 6.53 1.78
N VAL A 712 -26.24 5.80 1.79
CA VAL A 712 -27.57 6.32 2.16
C VAL A 712 -28.37 5.24 2.89
N ALA A 713 -29.17 5.66 3.87
CA ALA A 713 -30.12 4.80 4.60
C ALA A 713 -31.49 5.50 4.69
N ALA A 714 -32.57 4.71 4.72
CA ALA A 714 -33.94 5.18 4.83
C ALA A 714 -34.61 4.68 6.11
N HIS A 715 -35.36 5.56 6.79
CA HIS A 715 -36.23 5.19 7.91
C HIS A 715 -37.59 5.89 7.71
N GLY A 716 -38.62 5.12 7.37
CA GLY A 716 -39.89 5.68 6.89
C GLY A 716 -39.69 6.49 5.60
N GLY A 717 -40.15 7.74 5.59
CA GLY A 717 -39.93 8.69 4.49
C GLY A 717 -38.66 9.56 4.62
N VAL A 718 -37.91 9.41 5.72
CA VAL A 718 -36.66 10.16 5.96
C VAL A 718 -35.49 9.38 5.39
N LEU A 719 -34.61 10.10 4.69
CA LEU A 719 -33.34 9.60 4.16
C LEU A 719 -32.18 10.36 4.80
N VAL A 720 -31.14 9.63 5.18
CA VAL A 720 -29.84 10.22 5.53
C VAL A 720 -28.78 9.64 4.62
N ALA A 721 -28.05 10.54 3.95
CA ALA A 721 -26.87 10.22 3.18
C ALA A 721 -25.62 10.61 3.98
N LEU A 722 -24.60 9.76 3.94
CA LEU A 722 -23.29 10.01 4.52
C LEU A 722 -22.34 10.50 3.43
N GLY A 723 -21.53 11.52 3.73
CA GLY A 723 -20.55 12.06 2.79
C GLY A 723 -19.24 12.48 3.45
N HIS A 724 -18.27 12.82 2.61
CA HIS A 724 -17.04 13.47 3.02
C HIS A 724 -16.72 14.62 2.08
N ALA A 725 -16.11 15.67 2.62
CA ALA A 725 -15.72 16.86 1.88
C ALA A 725 -14.25 17.21 2.16
N VAL A 726 -13.58 17.84 1.20
CA VAL A 726 -12.19 18.28 1.32
C VAL A 726 -12.16 19.73 1.75
N GLN A 727 -11.65 19.99 2.95
CA GLN A 727 -11.55 21.32 3.58
C GLN A 727 -10.11 21.54 4.03
N ALA A 728 -9.44 22.57 3.51
CA ALA A 728 -8.01 22.84 3.75
C ALA A 728 -7.09 21.61 3.56
N GLY A 729 -7.39 20.77 2.56
CA GLY A 729 -6.67 19.52 2.28
C GLY A 729 -6.99 18.34 3.22
N GLN A 730 -7.91 18.49 4.18
CA GLN A 730 -8.36 17.44 5.09
C GLN A 730 -9.74 16.91 4.68
N ASN A 731 -9.97 15.61 4.87
CA ASN A 731 -11.30 15.00 4.70
C ASN A 731 -12.14 15.21 5.96
N VAL A 732 -13.27 15.92 5.84
CA VAL A 732 -14.24 16.13 6.93
C VAL A 732 -15.54 15.38 6.67
N PRO A 733 -16.11 14.64 7.65
CA PRO A 733 -17.33 13.89 7.48
C PRO A 733 -18.56 14.78 7.66
N PHE A 734 -19.55 14.61 6.80
CA PHE A 734 -20.83 15.31 6.88
C PHE A 734 -21.99 14.36 6.58
N VAL A 735 -23.19 14.74 7.01
CA VAL A 735 -24.43 14.04 6.64
C VAL A 735 -25.36 14.98 5.91
N ALA A 736 -26.12 14.44 4.96
CA ALA A 736 -27.19 15.14 4.29
C ALA A 736 -28.52 14.46 4.60
N VAL A 737 -29.55 15.24 4.92
CA VAL A 737 -30.87 14.76 5.33
C VAL A 737 -31.91 15.19 4.31
N SER A 738 -32.76 14.25 3.88
CA SER A 738 -34.00 14.53 3.15
C SER A 738 -35.18 14.05 4.00
N ALA A 739 -36.18 14.91 4.14
CA ALA A 739 -37.46 14.60 4.81
C ALA A 739 -38.59 14.32 3.80
N ASP A 740 -38.27 14.29 2.50
CA ASP A 740 -39.23 14.30 1.40
C ASP A 740 -38.96 13.20 0.35
N ALA A 741 -38.51 12.02 0.81
CA ALA A 741 -38.18 10.88 -0.04
C ALA A 741 -37.10 11.15 -1.12
N GLY A 742 -36.16 12.06 -0.83
CA GLY A 742 -34.94 12.27 -1.60
C GLY A 742 -34.98 13.41 -2.62
N ARG A 743 -36.01 14.27 -2.58
CA ARG A 743 -36.19 15.38 -3.52
C ARG A 743 -35.36 16.61 -3.14
N THR A 744 -35.36 16.97 -1.86
CA THR A 744 -34.55 18.06 -1.30
C THR A 744 -33.67 17.56 -0.16
N TRP A 745 -32.47 18.13 -0.04
CA TRP A 745 -31.44 17.68 0.88
C TRP A 745 -30.79 18.86 1.61
N GLN A 746 -30.53 18.67 2.91
CA GLN A 746 -29.83 19.66 3.76
C GLN A 746 -28.59 19.01 4.35
N ALA A 747 -27.40 19.57 4.10
CA ALA A 747 -26.14 19.08 4.64
C ALA A 747 -25.76 19.74 5.96
N GLN A 748 -25.14 18.97 6.86
CA GLN A 748 -24.63 19.44 8.15
C GLN A 748 -23.36 18.64 8.56
N PRO A 749 -22.42 19.26 9.30
CA PRO A 749 -21.22 18.56 9.77
C PRO A 749 -21.57 17.48 10.79
N LEU A 750 -20.81 16.38 10.80
CA LEU A 750 -20.98 15.33 11.81
C LEU A 750 -20.24 15.73 13.12
N PRO A 751 -20.90 15.73 14.30
CA PRO A 751 -20.29 16.23 15.54
C PRO A 751 -18.99 15.51 15.93
N GLY A 752 -17.93 16.26 16.21
CA GLY A 752 -16.62 15.72 16.58
C GLY A 752 -15.72 15.31 15.40
N GLY A 753 -16.17 15.42 14.15
CA GLY A 753 -15.35 15.20 12.96
C GLY A 753 -14.88 13.76 12.80
N GLY A 754 -13.62 13.56 12.39
CA GLY A 754 -12.99 12.25 12.24
C GLY A 754 -13.30 11.56 10.91
N ARG A 755 -13.54 10.24 10.95
CA ARG A 755 -13.84 9.39 9.79
C ARG A 755 -15.22 8.76 9.99
N ALA A 756 -16.04 8.75 8.95
CA ALA A 756 -17.29 8.00 8.91
C ALA A 756 -17.29 7.04 7.70
N THR A 757 -17.85 5.85 7.87
CA THR A 757 -17.65 4.71 6.95
C THR A 757 -18.95 4.05 6.50
N ALA A 758 -19.90 3.89 7.43
CA ALA A 758 -21.21 3.30 7.16
C ALA A 758 -22.33 4.08 7.85
N ILE A 759 -23.54 3.94 7.31
CA ILE A 759 -24.78 4.39 7.92
C ILE A 759 -25.82 3.28 7.79
N VAL A 760 -26.60 3.05 8.86
CA VAL A 760 -27.69 2.08 8.88
C VAL A 760 -28.96 2.69 9.46
N ALA A 761 -30.10 2.24 8.97
CA ALA A 761 -31.39 2.42 9.64
C ALA A 761 -31.61 1.31 10.66
N THR A 762 -32.32 1.64 11.73
CA THR A 762 -32.66 0.77 12.87
C THR A 762 -34.14 0.97 13.24
N SER A 763 -34.63 0.26 14.25
CA SER A 763 -35.98 0.50 14.81
C SER A 763 -36.10 1.81 15.61
N ARG A 764 -35.02 2.58 15.79
CA ARG A 764 -34.98 3.85 16.56
C ARG A 764 -34.49 5.06 15.74
N GLY A 765 -34.44 4.96 14.42
CA GLY A 765 -33.80 5.93 13.54
C GLY A 765 -32.44 5.43 13.01
N PHE A 766 -31.44 6.30 12.95
CA PHE A 766 -30.19 6.08 12.22
C PHE A 766 -28.97 5.93 13.13
N VAL A 767 -28.01 5.12 12.68
CA VAL A 767 -26.65 5.05 13.26
C VAL A 767 -25.60 5.20 12.15
N VAL A 768 -24.68 6.14 12.34
CA VAL A 768 -23.44 6.29 11.56
C VAL A 768 -22.29 5.67 12.35
N THR A 769 -21.33 5.05 11.67
CA THR A 769 -20.16 4.41 12.28
C THR A 769 -18.85 4.89 11.66
N GLY A 770 -17.75 4.78 12.40
CA GLY A 770 -16.43 5.19 11.95
C GLY A 770 -15.42 5.32 13.10
N ALA A 771 -14.72 6.46 13.18
CA ALA A 771 -13.70 6.78 14.19
C ALA A 771 -13.53 8.29 14.42
N THR A 772 -12.98 8.70 15.56
CA THR A 772 -12.56 10.08 15.86
C THR A 772 -11.20 10.12 16.55
N GLY A 773 -10.31 10.97 16.05
CA GLY A 773 -8.95 11.17 16.53
C GLY A 773 -8.05 11.66 15.40
N ALA A 774 -6.74 11.68 15.62
CA ALA A 774 -5.76 11.90 14.56
C ALA A 774 -5.33 10.54 13.95
N PRO A 775 -4.87 10.46 12.69
CA PRO A 775 -4.31 9.22 12.14
C PRO A 775 -3.14 8.69 12.99
N GLY A 776 -3.11 7.38 13.22
CA GLY A 776 -2.23 6.70 14.19
C GLY A 776 -2.73 6.73 15.64
N ALA A 777 -3.88 7.36 15.90
CA ALA A 777 -4.49 7.56 17.22
C ALA A 777 -6.01 7.79 17.13
N GLY A 778 -6.70 7.17 16.18
CA GLY A 778 -8.15 7.25 16.01
C GLY A 778 -8.90 6.22 16.86
N ASP A 779 -9.70 6.65 17.83
CA ASP A 779 -10.62 5.77 18.57
C ASP A 779 -11.87 5.49 17.72
N ALA A 780 -12.44 4.28 17.81
CA ALA A 780 -13.68 3.92 17.11
C ALA A 780 -14.88 4.77 17.60
N ALA A 781 -15.79 5.13 16.69
CA ALA A 781 -16.87 6.05 16.99
C ALA A 781 -18.22 5.66 16.37
N LEU A 782 -19.30 5.98 17.09
CA LEU A 782 -20.67 5.90 16.61
C LEU A 782 -21.33 7.27 16.73
N TRP A 783 -22.33 7.52 15.89
CA TRP A 783 -23.26 8.63 16.05
C TRP A 783 -24.68 8.10 15.87
N SER A 784 -25.57 8.43 16.80
CA SER A 784 -26.98 8.00 16.80
C SER A 784 -27.90 9.20 16.64
N SER A 785 -28.96 9.06 15.82
CA SER A 785 -29.97 10.10 15.61
C SER A 785 -31.35 9.49 15.34
N VAL A 786 -32.39 10.00 15.98
CA VAL A 786 -33.77 9.51 15.77
C VAL A 786 -34.35 10.04 14.45
N ASP A 787 -34.10 11.30 14.14
CA ASP A 787 -34.67 12.03 13.00
C ASP A 787 -33.69 12.26 11.84
N GLY A 788 -32.43 11.84 12.00
CA GLY A 788 -31.34 12.09 11.07
C GLY A 788 -30.74 13.49 11.17
N ARG A 789 -31.27 14.38 12.01
CA ARG A 789 -30.81 15.77 12.18
C ARG A 789 -30.04 15.95 13.49
N ALA A 790 -30.60 15.52 14.62
CA ALA A 790 -29.94 15.63 15.92
C ALA A 790 -29.02 14.42 16.17
N TRP A 791 -27.69 14.61 16.11
CA TRP A 791 -26.71 13.53 16.26
C TRP A 791 -26.01 13.54 17.62
N ARG A 792 -26.12 12.43 18.35
CA ARG A 792 -25.38 12.18 19.59
C ARG A 792 -24.17 11.29 19.27
N GLN A 793 -22.95 11.79 19.43
CA GLN A 793 -21.74 10.96 19.37
C GLN A 793 -21.73 9.99 20.57
N VAL A 794 -21.39 8.73 20.33
CA VAL A 794 -21.05 7.74 21.34
C VAL A 794 -19.64 7.23 21.03
N ARG A 795 -18.76 7.22 22.05
CA ARG A 795 -17.41 6.66 21.96
C ARG A 795 -17.37 5.36 22.77
N PRO A 796 -17.38 4.19 22.11
CA PRO A 796 -17.13 2.91 22.76
C PRO A 796 -15.79 2.92 23.51
N ARG A 797 -15.65 2.00 24.48
CA ARG A 797 -14.46 1.84 25.32
C ARG A 797 -14.16 0.37 25.49
N GLY A 798 -12.88 0.00 25.54
CA GLY A 798 -12.40 -1.36 25.71
C GLY A 798 -11.46 -1.82 24.60
N THR A 799 -10.96 -3.05 24.74
CA THR A 799 -9.99 -3.64 23.82
C THR A 799 -10.43 -3.54 22.36
N HIS A 800 -9.54 -3.04 21.48
CA HIS A 800 -9.78 -2.89 20.04
C HIS A 800 -10.96 -1.96 19.68
N LEU A 801 -11.33 -1.04 20.57
CA LEU A 801 -12.29 0.05 20.36
C LEU A 801 -11.65 1.43 20.58
N ASP A 802 -10.82 1.56 21.61
CA ASP A 802 -10.03 2.77 21.90
C ASP A 802 -8.58 2.41 22.30
N GLY A 803 -7.67 3.40 22.21
CA GLY A 803 -6.30 3.28 22.68
C GLY A 803 -5.21 3.31 21.58
N PRO A 804 -4.00 2.79 21.86
CA PRO A 804 -2.82 2.99 20.99
C PRO A 804 -2.99 2.43 19.56
N GLY A 805 -2.76 3.29 18.57
CA GLY A 805 -2.95 2.99 17.15
C GLY A 805 -4.30 3.46 16.62
N ASP A 806 -4.76 2.92 15.50
CA ASP A 806 -6.05 3.29 14.90
C ASP A 806 -7.09 2.17 15.06
N GLN A 807 -8.32 2.52 15.45
CA GLN A 807 -9.48 1.63 15.47
C GLN A 807 -10.68 2.32 14.80
N TRP A 808 -11.36 1.64 13.88
CA TRP A 808 -12.55 2.19 13.22
C TRP A 808 -13.54 1.10 12.82
N PHE A 809 -14.84 1.41 12.83
CA PHE A 809 -15.85 0.54 12.23
C PHE A 809 -15.86 0.66 10.70
N THR A 810 -16.10 -0.44 9.99
CA THR A 810 -16.19 -0.49 8.51
C THR A 810 -17.60 -0.73 8.02
N ALA A 811 -18.37 -1.59 8.70
CA ALA A 811 -19.77 -1.86 8.40
C ALA A 811 -20.54 -2.20 9.68
N ALA A 812 -21.87 -2.07 9.64
CA ALA A 812 -22.75 -2.43 10.73
C ALA A 812 -24.06 -3.01 10.20
N ALA A 813 -24.78 -3.76 11.03
CA ALA A 813 -26.09 -4.30 10.75
C ALA A 813 -26.93 -4.43 12.03
N PRO A 814 -28.22 -4.04 12.02
CA PRO A 814 -29.12 -4.38 13.12
C PRO A 814 -29.46 -5.88 13.10
N LEU A 815 -29.47 -6.52 14.26
CA LEU A 815 -29.91 -7.91 14.43
C LEU A 815 -30.77 -8.01 15.70
N GLY A 816 -32.09 -8.01 15.53
CA GLY A 816 -33.03 -7.93 16.64
C GLY A 816 -32.87 -6.62 17.43
N GLY A 817 -32.60 -6.72 18.73
CA GLY A 817 -32.33 -5.56 19.61
C GLY A 817 -30.86 -5.11 19.66
N GLU A 818 -29.98 -5.76 18.89
CA GLU A 818 -28.54 -5.52 18.90
C GLU A 818 -28.07 -4.83 17.61
N LEU A 819 -26.97 -4.10 17.70
CA LEU A 819 -26.16 -3.67 16.56
C LEU A 819 -24.91 -4.57 16.50
N VAL A 820 -24.68 -5.22 15.37
CA VAL A 820 -23.46 -5.96 15.06
C VAL A 820 -22.58 -5.09 14.18
N LEU A 821 -21.30 -4.96 14.51
CA LEU A 821 -20.36 -4.08 13.80
C LEU A 821 -19.09 -4.84 13.45
N THR A 822 -18.62 -4.67 12.21
CA THR A 822 -17.25 -5.00 11.83
C THR A 822 -16.40 -3.74 11.82
N GLY A 823 -15.11 -3.89 12.10
CA GLY A 823 -14.15 -2.81 12.07
C GLY A 823 -12.75 -3.30 11.74
N VAL A 824 -11.77 -2.43 11.97
CA VAL A 824 -10.34 -2.72 11.90
C VAL A 824 -9.68 -2.15 13.15
N THR A 825 -8.66 -2.84 13.66
CA THR A 825 -7.72 -2.37 14.67
C THR A 825 -6.31 -2.48 14.10
N VAL A 826 -5.53 -1.40 14.18
CA VAL A 826 -4.11 -1.35 13.83
C VAL A 826 -3.35 -1.06 15.11
N ASP A 827 -2.63 -2.05 15.62
CA ASP A 827 -1.82 -1.98 16.83
C ASP A 827 -0.42 -2.58 16.57
N ALA A 828 0.47 -2.59 17.57
CA ALA A 828 1.83 -3.11 17.46
C ALA A 828 1.95 -4.65 17.22
N ARG A 829 0.83 -5.35 17.03
CA ARG A 829 0.69 -6.73 16.55
C ARG A 829 0.23 -6.80 15.09
N GLY A 830 0.06 -5.65 14.44
CA GLY A 830 -0.42 -5.46 13.08
C GLY A 830 -1.94 -5.37 12.96
N GLU A 831 -2.37 -4.85 11.81
CA GLU A 831 -3.77 -4.76 11.39
C GLU A 831 -4.54 -6.08 11.57
N ALA A 832 -5.80 -5.98 12.02
CA ALA A 832 -6.77 -7.05 11.93
C ALA A 832 -8.21 -6.51 11.83
N PRO A 833 -9.13 -7.27 11.22
CA PRO A 833 -10.55 -6.99 11.36
C PRO A 833 -11.00 -7.18 12.81
N THR A 834 -12.03 -6.46 13.22
CA THR A 834 -12.67 -6.59 14.53
C THR A 834 -14.16 -6.90 14.39
N LEU A 835 -14.73 -7.56 15.39
CA LEU A 835 -16.17 -7.79 15.52
C LEU A 835 -16.64 -7.32 16.91
N TRP A 836 -17.61 -6.42 16.92
CA TRP A 836 -18.24 -5.91 18.13
C TRP A 836 -19.77 -6.07 18.07
N ARG A 837 -20.41 -6.22 19.23
CA ARG A 837 -21.86 -6.37 19.37
C ARG A 837 -22.29 -5.54 20.56
N THR A 838 -23.29 -4.68 20.38
CA THR A 838 -23.80 -3.77 21.40
C THR A 838 -25.32 -3.67 21.31
N THR A 839 -26.00 -3.18 22.34
CA THR A 839 -27.42 -2.82 22.25
C THR A 839 -27.61 -1.70 21.24
N LEU A 840 -28.74 -1.67 20.53
CA LEU A 840 -29.11 -0.48 19.75
C LEU A 840 -29.05 0.79 20.65
N PRO A 841 -28.46 1.90 20.17
CA PRO A 841 -28.31 3.15 20.93
C PRO A 841 -29.58 4.01 20.97
#